data_AF-A0A1I7SZZ6-F1
#
_entry.id   AF-A0A1I7SZZ6-F1
#
_cell.length_a   1.000
_cell.length_b   1.000
_cell.length_c   1.000
_cell.angle_alpha   90.00
_cell.angle_beta   90.00
_cell.angle_gamma   90.00
#
_symmetry.space_group_name_H-M   'P 1'
#
loop_
_entity.id
_entity.type
_entity.pdbx_description
1 polymer ?
#
loop_
_entity_poly.entity_id
_entity_poly.type
_entity_poly.pdbx_seq_one_letter_code
_entity_poly.pdbx_strand_id
1 'polypeptide(L)'
;MEVGSEPTESNIVLAMQRVFYELQMSSEAVETNSLTRAFGWDKLDAFNQHDVQEFCRVLLDNLETKMKGTSEEKSIPNLFRGNMKSYIKCLDVDYESSRTESFYDVQLNVLGMESLERAFEAYTTSEILDDENKYDAGDYGLQRAEKGVKFVELPPVLHVQLMRFQYCGVEQKINERFTFPEKMNLATCSELGPMLTEDDCVYSLHAVLVHSGEFHGGHYVTYINVNLHESVLDDTVASKWCKFDDDVVSRTTTDDAIIFNFGGEKAMNTSAYMLVYVRDNAIDQVLAPIPDSQIPQSVSRTFEMERLHRNREKKKLEEEQLCMTIALVTPDMVASNHTFDLVDQSVIHDIIPHETVWKHMMTVELYQFVHDRLFEKSSLPKIDMFDSDEEAKQARNETLRRIKGNKFNFRLWRMTDVYSTDRTSAKLSSRLRPTDVIPCRSDKRLEQFLSSDFETLYVEFSNRKDQKLQDYDKTKDLLFFLKYYDTMTEKFTLIGHILVDMNRKFAFYRSTFCEMIGLSPDTELKYYIEHAPSFLEFIADPTRSSIGKIVDEQDGGIVIVEKAETSTEQKNSKAKMTELYLDVEMEFVQTFYNKRPDEVQFEPIIKRVCLDDKLTTVAESIGKHLNVDPKKILIWTRISANRFDPYFEDYSLQTCKLLMAKALHDPRLFKKYRVQYAIMPFDVEEITKLRTQSRLYWQLPSGNVEEITLFPPKEGLVSDLLAEAKRYYPFSEGGSGKLRLLQIGSSPLSNQRVYQIYAENTQIVEVDQRSMYKQVSFQALHCRIEEIPIDELDVSPGEFFCPVVHFDREPTKLFGVSFVIKIRNNELMTEVRDRLRRKLPDVSDADFAKYKFSLLSRDKLQLCRNIEFNDGEKVNLTDMANQTTGVPQVYIGIDHKSPNQHSNEATIRILN
;
A
#
# COMPACT_ATOMS: atom_id res chain seq x y z
N MET A 1 3.28 -27.97 30.31
CA MET A 1 2.54 -26.74 29.98
C MET A 1 1.56 -27.10 28.88
N GLU A 2 0.26 -27.12 29.19
CA GLU A 2 -0.77 -27.24 28.15
C GLU A 2 -0.90 -25.89 27.44
N VAL A 3 -0.75 -25.92 26.13
CA VAL A 3 -0.83 -24.74 25.26
C VAL A 3 -2.30 -24.31 25.19
N GLY A 4 -2.60 -23.11 25.71
CA GLY A 4 -3.93 -22.51 25.65
C GLY A 4 -4.41 -22.29 24.21
N SER A 5 -5.73 -22.20 24.06
CA SER A 5 -6.51 -22.14 22.82
C SER A 5 -6.39 -20.82 22.02
N GLU A 6 -5.24 -20.15 22.03
CA GLU A 6 -4.97 -19.00 21.16
C GLU A 6 -4.35 -19.49 19.83
N PRO A 7 -4.72 -18.92 18.67
CA PRO A 7 -4.09 -19.29 17.40
C PRO A 7 -2.58 -19.06 17.49
N THR A 8 -1.80 -20.07 17.09
CA THR A 8 -0.34 -20.17 17.26
C THR A 8 0.46 -18.97 16.76
N GLU A 9 -0.09 -18.17 15.84
CA GLU A 9 0.55 -16.98 15.28
C GLU A 9 0.42 -15.71 16.15
N SER A 10 -0.51 -15.68 17.12
CA SER A 10 -0.76 -14.52 18.00
C SER A 10 -0.11 -14.61 19.39
N ASN A 11 0.63 -15.69 19.65
CA ASN A 11 1.19 -15.96 20.97
C ASN A 11 2.60 -15.33 21.12
N ILE A 12 2.65 -14.15 21.74
CA ILE A 12 3.90 -13.40 21.99
C ILE A 12 4.91 -14.22 22.80
N VAL A 13 4.46 -14.97 23.81
CA VAL A 13 5.35 -15.78 24.66
C VAL A 13 6.03 -16.88 23.83
N LEU A 14 5.26 -17.58 22.99
CA LEU A 14 5.81 -18.62 22.11
C LEU A 14 6.76 -18.03 21.06
N ALA A 15 6.42 -16.86 20.50
CA ALA A 15 7.26 -16.17 19.54
C ALA A 15 8.60 -15.72 20.17
N MET A 16 8.59 -15.23 21.41
CA MET A 16 9.80 -14.89 22.15
C MET A 16 10.65 -16.12 22.49
N GLN A 17 10.01 -17.21 22.93
CA GLN A 17 10.71 -18.48 23.15
C GLN A 17 11.43 -18.95 21.87
N ARG A 18 10.81 -18.77 20.70
CA ARG A 18 11.42 -19.09 19.40
C ARG A 18 12.64 -18.20 19.14
N VAL A 19 12.52 -16.89 19.32
CA VAL A 19 13.63 -15.94 19.11
C VAL A 19 14.81 -16.27 20.04
N PHE A 20 14.56 -16.47 21.34
CA PHE A 20 15.63 -16.83 22.30
C PHE A 20 16.26 -18.18 21.99
N TYR A 21 15.46 -19.18 21.62
CA TYR A 21 15.98 -20.50 21.23
C TYR A 21 16.89 -20.40 20.00
N GLU A 22 16.46 -19.69 18.95
CA GLU A 22 17.27 -19.51 17.74
C GLU A 22 18.51 -18.64 18.01
N LEU A 23 18.44 -17.62 18.86
CA LEU A 23 19.62 -16.82 19.25
C LEU A 23 20.68 -17.66 19.99
N GLN A 24 20.27 -18.69 20.73
CA GLN A 24 21.18 -19.60 21.43
C GLN A 24 21.75 -20.69 20.51
N MET A 25 20.96 -21.18 19.54
CA MET A 25 21.27 -22.40 18.78
C MET A 25 21.68 -22.16 17.31
N SER A 26 21.29 -21.04 16.72
CA SER A 26 21.54 -20.72 15.31
C SER A 26 22.94 -20.12 15.11
N SER A 27 23.56 -20.45 13.98
CA SER A 27 24.76 -19.76 13.50
C SER A 27 24.45 -18.66 12.48
N GLU A 28 23.17 -18.52 12.08
CA GLU A 28 22.67 -17.51 11.15
C GLU A 28 21.86 -16.44 11.89
N ALA A 29 21.73 -15.26 11.28
CA ALA A 29 20.93 -14.16 11.82
C ALA A 29 19.47 -14.59 12.05
N VAL A 30 18.93 -14.22 13.21
CA VAL A 30 17.61 -14.66 13.65
C VAL A 30 16.53 -13.69 13.18
N GLU A 31 15.58 -14.20 12.41
CA GLU A 31 14.42 -13.42 11.98
C GLU A 31 13.40 -13.22 13.11
N THR A 32 12.82 -12.02 13.20
CA THR A 32 11.80 -11.65 14.19
C THR A 32 10.38 -11.58 13.62
N ASN A 33 10.17 -12.05 12.38
CA ASN A 33 8.89 -12.00 11.66
C ASN A 33 7.70 -12.66 12.38
N SER A 34 7.93 -13.67 13.23
CA SER A 34 6.86 -14.26 14.03
C SER A 34 6.55 -13.43 15.28
N LEU A 35 7.53 -12.69 15.80
CA LEU A 35 7.34 -11.82 16.95
C LEU A 35 6.55 -10.57 16.56
N THR A 36 6.90 -9.92 15.45
CA THR A 36 6.14 -8.76 14.94
C THR A 36 4.69 -9.14 14.63
N ARG A 37 4.45 -10.29 13.98
CA ARG A 37 3.10 -10.83 13.77
C ARG A 37 2.34 -11.11 15.07
N ALA A 38 3.01 -11.60 16.11
CA ALA A 38 2.39 -11.84 17.41
C ALA A 38 1.96 -10.53 18.10
N PHE A 39 2.62 -9.41 17.81
CA PHE A 39 2.18 -8.07 18.22
C PHE A 39 1.05 -7.49 17.38
N GLY A 40 0.61 -8.20 16.33
CA GLY A 40 -0.42 -7.72 15.40
C GLY A 40 0.09 -6.72 14.37
N TRP A 41 1.42 -6.55 14.26
CA TRP A 41 2.04 -5.70 13.25
C TRP A 41 2.08 -6.44 11.92
N ASP A 42 1.55 -5.79 10.88
CA ASP A 42 1.65 -6.34 9.54
C ASP A 42 3.02 -6.02 8.91
N LYS A 43 3.25 -6.48 7.67
CA LYS A 43 4.52 -6.18 6.94
C LYS A 43 4.73 -4.70 6.76
N LEU A 44 3.63 -3.97 6.74
CA LEU A 44 3.65 -2.56 6.66
C LEU A 44 4.16 -2.07 8.02
N ASP A 45 3.43 -2.21 9.13
CA ASP A 45 3.76 -1.68 10.46
C ASP A 45 5.21 -1.97 10.93
N ALA A 46 5.81 -3.07 10.49
CA ALA A 46 7.21 -3.42 10.76
C ALA A 46 8.25 -2.36 10.30
N PHE A 47 7.91 -1.44 9.39
CA PHE A 47 8.80 -0.33 9.01
C PHE A 47 8.55 0.97 9.78
N ASN A 48 7.57 0.99 10.69
CA ASN A 48 7.35 2.14 11.56
C ASN A 48 8.43 2.20 12.63
N GLN A 49 8.98 3.40 12.83
CA GLN A 49 10.00 3.61 13.85
C GLN A 49 9.31 3.81 15.19
N HIS A 50 9.60 2.93 16.14
CA HIS A 50 9.07 2.99 17.49
C HIS A 50 10.13 3.44 18.49
N ASP A 51 9.68 4.02 19.60
CA ASP A 51 10.53 4.28 20.75
C ASP A 51 10.86 2.98 21.49
N VAL A 52 12.15 2.73 21.76
CA VAL A 52 12.59 1.47 22.38
C VAL A 52 12.10 1.32 23.83
N GLN A 53 11.92 2.42 24.57
CA GLN A 53 11.41 2.35 25.94
C GLN A 53 9.91 2.05 25.94
N GLU A 54 9.15 2.67 25.03
CA GLU A 54 7.73 2.34 24.87
C GLU A 54 7.54 0.87 24.51
N PHE A 55 8.31 0.37 23.53
CA PHE A 55 8.27 -1.04 23.15
C PHE A 55 8.65 -1.97 24.31
N CYS A 56 9.72 -1.65 25.05
CA CYS A 56 10.15 -2.43 26.22
C CYS A 56 9.05 -2.55 27.27
N ARG A 57 8.36 -1.45 27.58
CA ARG A 57 7.24 -1.46 28.54
C ARG A 57 6.06 -2.30 28.06
N VAL A 58 5.63 -2.11 26.81
CA VAL A 58 4.55 -2.89 26.21
C VAL A 58 4.88 -4.39 26.26
N LEU A 59 6.13 -4.75 25.98
CA LEU A 59 6.58 -6.13 26.02
C LEU A 59 6.60 -6.69 27.46
N LEU A 60 7.18 -5.97 28.42
CA LEU A 60 7.26 -6.41 29.82
C LEU A 60 5.86 -6.54 30.46
N ASP A 61 4.96 -5.59 30.22
CA ASP A 61 3.58 -5.62 30.71
C ASP A 61 2.79 -6.81 30.13
N ASN A 62 3.03 -7.14 28.85
CA ASN A 62 2.43 -8.30 28.20
C ASN A 62 2.93 -9.61 28.81
N LEU A 63 4.26 -9.73 28.99
CA LEU A 63 4.88 -10.90 29.61
C LEU A 63 4.42 -11.09 31.05
N GLU A 64 4.40 -10.04 31.86
CA GLU A 64 3.93 -10.09 33.24
C GLU A 64 2.47 -10.58 33.29
N THR A 65 1.61 -10.07 32.40
CA THR A 65 0.21 -10.50 32.31
C THR A 65 0.08 -11.97 31.92
N LYS A 66 0.89 -12.45 30.97
CA LYS A 66 0.86 -13.85 30.51
C LYS A 66 1.50 -14.82 31.51
N MET A 67 2.39 -14.35 32.39
CA MET A 67 3.01 -15.16 33.44
C MET A 67 2.15 -15.31 34.70
N LYS A 68 1.09 -14.52 34.87
CA LYS A 68 0.15 -14.64 36.00
C LYS A 68 -0.46 -16.04 36.09
N GLY A 69 -0.45 -16.62 37.29
CA GLY A 69 -0.93 -17.98 37.53
C GLY A 69 0.05 -19.10 37.13
N THR A 70 1.25 -18.76 36.68
CA THR A 70 2.34 -19.73 36.43
C THR A 70 3.32 -19.77 37.61
N SER A 71 4.27 -20.71 37.62
CA SER A 71 5.35 -20.74 38.62
C SER A 71 6.27 -19.51 38.57
N GLU A 72 6.28 -18.78 37.45
CA GLU A 72 7.15 -17.64 37.16
C GLU A 72 6.41 -16.29 37.22
N GLU A 73 5.24 -16.24 37.86
CA GLU A 73 4.39 -15.03 37.91
C GLU A 73 5.12 -13.75 38.35
N LYS A 74 6.08 -13.88 39.27
CA LYS A 74 6.79 -12.72 39.84
C LYS A 74 8.13 -12.43 39.16
N SER A 75 8.52 -13.17 38.12
CA SER A 75 9.87 -13.09 37.57
C SER A 75 10.17 -11.73 36.94
N ILE A 76 9.20 -11.11 36.25
CA ILE A 76 9.35 -9.75 35.68
C ILE A 76 9.43 -8.67 36.79
N PRO A 77 8.47 -8.57 37.74
CA PRO A 77 8.59 -7.65 38.85
C PRO A 77 9.87 -7.83 39.68
N ASN A 78 10.28 -9.07 39.97
CA ASN A 78 11.47 -9.33 40.79
C ASN A 78 12.78 -8.85 40.15
N LEU A 79 12.83 -8.75 38.81
CA LEU A 79 14.03 -8.32 38.09
C LEU A 79 14.07 -6.81 37.85
N PHE A 80 12.93 -6.19 37.53
CA PHE A 80 12.88 -4.81 37.01
C PHE A 80 12.15 -3.82 37.90
N ARG A 81 11.31 -4.26 38.85
CA ARG A 81 10.49 -3.36 39.66
C ARG A 81 11.29 -2.77 40.83
N GLY A 82 11.37 -1.45 40.88
CA GLY A 82 11.80 -0.68 42.05
C GLY A 82 10.64 0.09 42.68
N ASN A 83 10.91 0.71 43.83
CA ASN A 83 9.97 1.59 44.52
C ASN A 83 10.63 2.93 44.87
N MET A 84 9.94 4.03 44.57
CA MET A 84 10.32 5.39 44.94
C MET A 84 9.26 6.01 45.85
N LYS A 85 9.67 6.87 46.77
CA LYS A 85 8.80 7.59 47.70
C LYS A 85 8.85 9.08 47.36
N SER A 86 7.71 9.62 46.92
CA SER A 86 7.49 11.05 46.82
C SER A 86 6.99 11.57 48.16
N TYR A 87 7.64 12.59 48.70
CA TYR A 87 7.26 13.21 49.97
C TYR A 87 7.02 14.70 49.78
N ILE A 88 6.08 15.23 50.56
CA ILE A 88 5.79 16.66 50.68
C ILE A 88 5.76 16.97 52.16
N LYS A 89 6.70 17.79 52.61
CA LYS A 89 6.85 18.20 54.01
C LYS A 89 6.59 19.70 54.14
N CYS A 90 5.57 20.07 54.88
CA CYS A 90 5.29 21.48 55.13
C CYS A 90 6.41 22.08 56.01
N LEU A 91 6.80 23.33 55.73
CA LEU A 91 7.87 24.01 56.45
C LEU A 91 7.34 24.79 57.66
N ASP A 92 6.12 25.30 57.56
CA ASP A 92 5.50 26.18 58.56
C ASP A 92 4.53 25.45 59.51
N VAL A 93 4.18 24.19 59.19
CA VAL A 93 3.33 23.31 60.00
C VAL A 93 3.89 21.89 60.02
N ASP A 94 3.65 21.17 61.11
CA ASP A 94 4.08 19.77 61.28
C ASP A 94 3.15 18.81 60.53
N TYR A 95 3.25 18.84 59.20
CA TYR A 95 2.48 17.99 58.29
C TYR A 95 3.40 17.43 57.19
N GLU A 96 3.39 16.10 57.03
CA GLU A 96 4.10 15.39 55.97
C GLU A 96 3.14 14.43 55.27
N SER A 97 3.09 14.52 53.95
CA SER A 97 2.40 13.56 53.09
C SER A 97 3.45 12.79 52.29
N SER A 98 3.38 11.46 52.28
CA SER A 98 4.25 10.64 51.44
C SER A 98 3.47 9.58 50.68
N ARG A 99 3.92 9.29 49.46
CA ARG A 99 3.34 8.28 48.57
C ARG A 99 4.46 7.44 47.96
N THR A 100 4.33 6.13 48.05
CA THR A 100 5.25 5.18 47.40
C THR A 100 4.65 4.74 46.08
N GLU A 101 5.45 4.83 45.02
CA GLU A 101 5.11 4.42 43.66
C GLU A 101 6.17 3.46 43.12
N SER A 102 5.73 2.47 42.35
CA SER A 102 6.63 1.51 41.71
C SER A 102 7.06 1.99 40.33
N PHE A 103 8.26 1.62 39.92
CA PHE A 103 8.81 1.92 38.59
C PHE A 103 9.51 0.70 38.00
N TYR A 104 9.59 0.66 36.66
CA TYR A 104 10.34 -0.35 35.89
C TYR A 104 11.51 0.25 35.10
N ASP A 105 11.47 1.57 34.90
CA ASP A 105 12.54 2.37 34.33
C ASP A 105 12.63 3.72 35.06
N VAL A 106 13.77 4.38 34.94
CA VAL A 106 14.00 5.74 35.45
C VAL A 106 14.29 6.66 34.27
N GLN A 107 13.48 7.72 34.16
CA GLN A 107 13.60 8.72 33.10
C GLN A 107 14.41 9.91 33.61
N LEU A 108 15.58 10.17 33.00
CA LEU A 108 16.48 11.22 33.44
C LEU A 108 16.59 12.33 32.39
N ASN A 109 16.47 13.57 32.86
CA ASN A 109 16.68 14.73 32.01
C ASN A 109 18.16 14.84 31.63
N VAL A 110 18.41 15.02 30.33
CA VAL A 110 19.75 15.19 29.76
C VAL A 110 20.07 16.67 29.55
N LEU A 111 19.06 17.48 29.23
CA LEU A 111 19.26 18.88 28.87
C LEU A 111 19.83 19.67 30.05
N GLY A 112 21.01 20.26 29.85
CA GLY A 112 21.72 21.02 30.89
C GLY A 112 22.34 20.15 31.99
N MET A 113 22.45 18.83 31.80
CA MET A 113 23.11 17.90 32.72
C MET A 113 24.43 17.39 32.12
N GLU A 114 25.51 17.40 32.92
CA GLU A 114 26.84 16.98 32.45
C GLU A 114 27.05 15.46 32.54
N SER A 115 26.43 14.80 33.52
CA SER A 115 26.65 13.38 33.81
C SER A 115 25.41 12.68 34.39
N LEU A 116 25.44 11.34 34.34
CA LEU A 116 24.41 10.47 34.90
C LEU A 116 24.22 10.66 36.40
N GLU A 117 25.32 10.77 37.15
CA GLU A 117 25.31 10.97 38.60
C GLU A 117 24.62 12.28 38.96
N ARG A 118 24.94 13.37 38.23
CA ARG A 118 24.28 14.67 38.39
C ARG A 118 22.79 14.61 38.06
N ALA A 119 22.41 13.86 37.04
CA ALA A 119 21.00 13.71 36.68
C ALA A 119 20.20 12.97 37.77
N PHE A 120 20.77 11.95 38.41
CA PHE A 120 20.14 11.29 39.57
C PHE A 120 20.09 12.17 40.82
N GLU A 121 21.15 12.94 41.09
CA GLU A 121 21.15 13.96 42.16
C GLU A 121 20.03 14.98 41.92
N ALA A 122 19.93 15.52 40.70
CA ALA A 122 18.88 16.46 40.34
C ALA A 122 17.48 15.85 40.43
N TYR A 123 17.31 14.59 40.05
CA TYR A 123 16.04 13.85 40.15
C TYR A 123 15.55 13.71 41.59
N THR A 124 16.47 13.60 42.56
CA THR A 124 16.16 13.42 43.99
C THR A 124 16.29 14.70 44.81
N THR A 125 16.71 15.81 44.19
CA THR A 125 16.79 17.12 44.81
C THR A 125 15.39 17.62 45.12
N SER A 126 15.18 18.12 46.35
CA SER A 126 13.89 18.66 46.76
C SER A 126 13.64 20.06 46.17
N GLU A 127 12.40 20.31 45.79
CA GLU A 127 11.90 21.61 45.35
C GLU A 127 11.10 22.29 46.47
N ILE A 128 11.21 23.62 46.57
CA ILE A 128 10.40 24.40 47.51
C ILE A 128 9.17 24.91 46.79
N LEU A 129 8.00 24.51 47.27
CA LEU A 129 6.69 24.96 46.85
C LEU A 129 6.35 26.24 47.62
N ASP A 130 6.47 27.39 46.96
CA ASP A 130 6.24 28.73 47.54
C ASP A 130 5.39 29.62 46.61
N ASP A 131 5.03 30.81 47.08
CA ASP A 131 4.29 31.85 46.34
C ASP A 131 2.97 31.33 45.72
N GLU A 132 2.88 31.30 44.39
CA GLU A 132 1.70 30.83 43.64
C GLU A 132 1.60 29.30 43.58
N ASN A 133 2.68 28.57 43.93
CA ASN A 133 2.78 27.12 43.87
C ASN A 133 2.70 26.44 45.26
N LYS A 134 2.10 27.10 46.26
CA LYS A 134 1.95 26.53 47.62
C LYS A 134 1.15 25.24 47.62
N TYR A 135 1.52 24.32 48.50
CA TYR A 135 0.88 23.02 48.65
C TYR A 135 -0.40 23.14 49.48
N ASP A 136 -1.51 22.59 48.98
CA ASP A 136 -2.74 22.48 49.76
C ASP A 136 -2.65 21.30 50.75
N ALA A 137 -2.40 21.62 52.01
CA ALA A 137 -2.29 20.66 53.10
C ALA A 137 -3.66 20.32 53.73
N GLY A 138 -4.76 20.54 53.01
CA GLY A 138 -6.12 20.21 53.45
C GLY A 138 -6.57 21.08 54.62
N ASP A 139 -6.62 20.51 55.82
CA ASP A 139 -7.06 21.22 57.04
C ASP A 139 -6.17 22.42 57.40
N TYR A 140 -4.92 22.44 56.92
CA TYR A 140 -3.97 23.55 57.11
C TYR A 140 -3.96 24.57 55.96
N GLY A 141 -4.76 24.35 54.90
CA GLY A 141 -4.81 25.20 53.72
C GLY A 141 -3.49 25.25 52.93
N LEU A 142 -3.30 26.33 52.16
CA LEU A 142 -2.10 26.53 51.33
C LEU A 142 -0.87 26.83 52.18
N GLN A 143 0.07 25.88 52.18
CA GLN A 143 1.31 25.91 52.96
C GLN A 143 2.53 25.88 52.05
N ARG A 144 3.60 26.53 52.52
CA ARG A 144 4.91 26.40 51.92
C ARG A 144 5.48 25.03 52.28
N ALA A 145 5.91 24.27 51.28
CA ALA A 145 6.31 22.88 51.49
C ALA A 145 7.56 22.50 50.68
N GLU A 146 8.31 21.54 51.19
CA GLU A 146 9.40 20.88 50.49
C GLU A 146 8.87 19.61 49.84
N LYS A 147 8.99 19.50 48.52
CA LYS A 147 8.59 18.32 47.75
C LYS A 147 9.83 17.63 47.19
N GLY A 148 9.93 16.31 47.36
CA GLY A 148 11.07 15.56 46.85
C GLY A 148 10.73 14.10 46.55
N VAL A 149 11.69 13.39 45.99
CA VAL A 149 11.61 11.96 45.66
C VAL A 149 12.87 11.26 46.15
N LYS A 150 12.73 10.07 46.73
CA LYS A 150 13.85 9.18 47.08
C LYS A 150 13.57 7.75 46.66
N PHE A 151 14.61 7.00 46.30
CA PHE A 151 14.51 5.57 46.05
C PHE A 151 14.45 4.80 47.37
N VAL A 152 13.49 3.89 47.51
CA VAL A 152 13.31 3.05 48.70
C VAL A 152 13.67 1.59 48.42
N GLU A 153 13.53 1.17 47.16
CA GLU A 153 13.92 -0.15 46.67
C GLU A 153 14.43 -0.01 45.24
N LEU A 154 15.59 -0.61 44.94
CA LEU A 154 16.22 -0.59 43.63
C LEU A 154 16.20 -2.00 43.01
N PRO A 155 15.86 -2.15 41.71
CA PRO A 155 15.70 -3.46 41.07
C PRO A 155 17.07 -4.10 40.72
N PRO A 156 17.18 -5.44 40.67
CA PRO A 156 18.39 -6.11 40.19
C PRO A 156 18.87 -5.65 38.80
N VAL A 157 17.94 -5.34 37.90
CA VAL A 157 18.22 -4.76 36.58
C VAL A 157 17.57 -3.39 36.50
N LEU A 158 18.39 -2.35 36.35
CA LEU A 158 17.95 -0.97 36.27
C LEU A 158 18.01 -0.47 34.84
N HIS A 159 16.84 -0.15 34.29
CA HIS A 159 16.68 0.54 33.02
C HIS A 159 16.67 2.05 33.23
N VAL A 160 17.59 2.75 32.57
CA VAL A 160 17.69 4.21 32.62
C VAL A 160 17.46 4.78 31.24
N GLN A 161 16.34 5.50 31.06
CA GLN A 161 16.03 6.22 29.83
C GLN A 161 16.61 7.62 29.90
N LEU A 162 17.43 7.97 28.93
CA LEU A 162 17.98 9.31 28.77
C LEU A 162 17.01 10.13 27.92
N MET A 163 16.38 11.15 28.52
CA MET A 163 15.36 12.00 27.87
C MET A 163 15.98 12.91 26.81
N ARG A 164 16.45 12.31 25.71
CA ARG A 164 17.09 12.98 24.58
C ARG A 164 16.09 13.44 23.51
N PHE A 165 14.80 13.23 23.71
CA PHE A 165 13.76 13.77 22.83
C PHE A 165 12.85 14.65 23.68
N GLN A 166 12.74 15.92 23.31
CA GLN A 166 11.88 16.90 24.00
C GLN A 166 11.20 17.81 22.99
N TYR A 167 10.02 18.31 23.38
CA TYR A 167 9.24 19.26 22.59
C TYR A 167 9.44 20.68 23.14
N CYS A 168 10.24 21.49 22.46
CA CYS A 168 10.48 22.90 22.78
C CYS A 168 9.96 23.82 21.66
N GLY A 169 8.72 23.60 21.22
CA GLY A 169 8.09 24.30 20.08
C GLY A 169 8.43 23.72 18.70
N VAL A 170 9.50 22.93 18.61
CA VAL A 170 9.83 22.00 17.51
C VAL A 170 10.34 20.71 18.13
N GLU A 171 9.98 19.56 17.54
CA GLU A 171 10.47 18.26 17.95
C GLU A 171 11.97 18.13 17.63
N GLN A 172 12.81 17.95 18.64
CA GLN A 172 14.26 17.90 18.47
C GLN A 172 14.91 16.82 19.34
N LYS A 173 15.97 16.20 18.80
CA LYS A 173 16.89 15.34 19.53
C LYS A 173 17.97 16.17 20.25
N ILE A 174 18.12 15.97 21.55
CA ILE A 174 19.16 16.53 22.41
C ILE A 174 20.43 15.70 22.25
N ASN A 175 21.37 16.25 21.48
CA ASN A 175 22.68 15.66 21.23
C ASN A 175 23.78 16.28 22.11
N GLU A 176 23.42 16.94 23.22
CA GLU A 176 24.41 17.42 24.20
C GLU A 176 25.24 16.25 24.76
N ARG A 177 26.49 16.57 25.09
CA ARG A 177 27.41 15.60 25.68
C ARG A 177 26.96 15.27 27.10
N PHE A 178 26.72 13.99 27.37
CA PHE A 178 26.27 13.48 28.66
C PHE A 178 27.06 12.21 29.00
N THR A 179 27.80 12.24 30.10
CA THR A 179 28.66 11.12 30.49
C THR A 179 27.94 10.13 31.40
N PHE A 180 28.21 8.84 31.23
CA PHE A 180 27.72 7.78 32.12
C PHE A 180 28.88 6.83 32.47
N PRO A 181 29.00 6.39 33.74
CA PRO A 181 30.11 5.58 34.20
C PRO A 181 29.87 4.07 33.98
N GLU A 182 30.94 3.28 33.99
CA GLU A 182 30.85 1.81 33.98
C GLU A 182 30.32 1.26 35.32
N LYS A 183 30.66 1.90 36.45
CA LYS A 183 30.13 1.59 37.78
C LYS A 183 29.43 2.81 38.37
N MET A 184 28.24 2.61 38.93
CA MET A 184 27.40 3.66 39.51
C MET A 184 27.00 3.29 40.93
N ASN A 185 26.99 4.27 41.83
CA ASN A 185 26.48 4.11 43.20
C ASN A 185 25.34 5.10 43.47
N LEU A 186 24.15 4.58 43.78
CA LEU A 186 22.92 5.35 44.00
C LEU A 186 22.59 5.58 45.49
N ALA A 187 23.50 5.27 46.41
CA ALA A 187 23.24 5.37 47.86
C ALA A 187 22.84 6.80 48.29
N THR A 188 23.42 7.84 47.68
CA THR A 188 23.11 9.25 47.98
C THR A 188 21.71 9.67 47.55
N CYS A 189 21.14 9.00 46.55
CA CYS A 189 19.81 9.25 46.00
C CYS A 189 18.71 8.39 46.68
N SER A 190 19.11 7.54 47.63
CA SER A 190 18.25 6.51 48.20
C SER A 190 18.00 6.72 49.70
N GLU A 191 16.85 6.25 50.19
CA GLU A 191 16.50 6.18 51.61
C GLU A 191 16.97 4.83 52.17
N LEU A 192 18.21 4.80 52.68
CA LEU A 192 18.77 3.58 53.28
C LEU A 192 17.95 3.15 54.50
N GLY A 193 17.69 1.85 54.59
CA GLY A 193 16.81 1.29 55.61
C GLY A 193 16.76 -0.23 55.57
N PRO A 194 15.80 -0.87 56.25
CA PRO A 194 15.71 -2.33 56.30
C PRO A 194 15.43 -2.98 54.94
N MET A 195 14.97 -2.20 53.94
CA MET A 195 14.64 -2.68 52.60
C MET A 195 15.73 -2.38 51.56
N LEU A 196 16.72 -1.53 51.89
CA LEU A 196 17.77 -1.11 50.97
C LEU A 196 19.04 -0.74 51.76
N THR A 197 20.10 -1.52 51.57
CA THR A 197 21.43 -1.32 52.17
C THR A 197 22.35 -0.53 51.24
N GLU A 198 23.62 -0.31 51.61
CA GLU A 198 24.59 0.33 50.71
C GLU A 198 25.03 -0.61 49.57
N ASP A 199 25.19 -1.91 49.86
CA ASP A 199 25.45 -2.95 48.85
C ASP A 199 24.26 -3.04 47.86
N ASP A 200 23.06 -2.75 48.40
CA ASP A 200 21.88 -2.15 47.77
C ASP A 200 22.05 -1.42 46.43
N CYS A 201 23.06 -0.56 46.37
CA CYS A 201 23.05 0.64 45.55
C CYS A 201 24.15 0.66 44.49
N VAL A 202 24.98 -0.39 44.41
CA VAL A 202 26.11 -0.48 43.49
C VAL A 202 25.71 -1.26 42.23
N TYR A 203 25.94 -0.65 41.07
CA TYR A 203 25.55 -1.16 39.77
C TYR A 203 26.71 -1.10 38.78
N SER A 204 26.77 -2.11 37.92
CA SER A 204 27.71 -2.21 36.80
C SER A 204 26.97 -2.15 35.45
N LEU A 205 27.51 -1.40 34.49
CA LEU A 205 26.90 -1.17 33.18
C LEU A 205 26.95 -2.45 32.33
N HIS A 206 25.78 -2.91 31.89
CA HIS A 206 25.63 -4.11 31.09
C HIS A 206 25.42 -3.83 29.61
N ALA A 207 24.54 -2.88 29.27
CA ALA A 207 24.24 -2.54 27.89
C ALA A 207 24.04 -1.04 27.68
N VAL A 208 24.41 -0.58 26.48
CA VAL A 208 24.24 0.79 25.99
C VAL A 208 23.47 0.72 24.68
N LEU A 209 22.21 1.17 24.70
CA LEU A 209 21.38 1.29 23.51
C LEU A 209 21.60 2.68 22.91
N VAL A 210 21.98 2.73 21.65
CA VAL A 210 22.43 3.93 20.96
C VAL A 210 21.49 4.23 19.81
N HIS A 211 21.08 5.50 19.70
CA HIS A 211 20.29 6.00 18.59
C HIS A 211 21.12 6.95 17.73
N SER A 212 21.22 6.64 16.44
CA SER A 212 21.85 7.48 15.42
C SER A 212 20.78 8.09 14.51
N GLY A 213 20.63 9.41 14.50
CA GLY A 213 19.63 10.08 13.66
C GLY A 213 18.94 11.25 14.35
N GLU A 214 17.78 11.63 13.82
CA GLU A 214 16.97 12.76 14.28
C GLU A 214 15.65 12.26 14.89
N PHE A 215 14.75 13.18 15.26
CA PHE A 215 13.51 12.84 15.97
C PHE A 215 12.57 11.92 15.16
N HIS A 216 12.49 12.11 13.84
CA HIS A 216 11.53 11.41 12.96
C HIS A 216 12.11 10.14 12.29
N GLY A 217 13.39 9.85 12.55
CA GLY A 217 14.17 8.99 11.67
C GLY A 217 15.55 8.69 12.23
N GLY A 218 15.82 7.43 12.55
CA GLY A 218 17.17 6.99 12.91
C GLY A 218 17.37 5.47 12.83
N HIS A 219 18.53 5.06 13.34
CA HIS A 219 19.01 3.67 13.42
C HIS A 219 19.41 3.35 14.86
N TYR A 220 18.98 2.18 15.36
CA TYR A 220 19.28 1.71 16.71
C TYR A 220 20.36 0.64 16.66
N VAL A 221 21.36 0.77 17.52
CA VAL A 221 22.38 -0.26 17.74
C VAL A 221 22.58 -0.47 19.23
N THR A 222 23.00 -1.66 19.63
CA THR A 222 23.21 -1.97 21.06
C THR A 222 24.62 -2.47 21.30
N TYR A 223 25.27 -1.94 22.34
CA TYR A 223 26.54 -2.43 22.85
C TYR A 223 26.28 -3.23 24.11
N ILE A 224 26.82 -4.45 24.22
CA ILE A 224 26.61 -5.32 25.39
C ILE A 224 27.97 -5.84 25.88
N ASN A 225 28.19 -5.78 27.19
CA ASN A 225 29.31 -6.44 27.85
C ASN A 225 28.98 -7.93 28.06
N VAL A 226 29.47 -8.78 27.16
CA VAL A 226 29.10 -10.21 27.11
C VAL A 226 29.78 -11.04 28.21
N ASN A 227 30.73 -10.48 28.96
CA ASN A 227 31.37 -11.16 30.09
C ASN A 227 31.27 -10.36 31.39
N LEU A 228 30.21 -9.55 31.57
CA LEU A 228 30.02 -8.73 32.77
C LEU A 228 30.16 -9.53 34.08
N HIS A 229 29.61 -10.74 34.12
CA HIS A 229 29.73 -11.65 35.27
C HIS A 229 31.20 -11.94 35.64
N GLU A 230 32.08 -12.14 34.65
CA GLU A 230 33.51 -12.39 34.90
C GLU A 230 34.23 -11.09 35.31
N SER A 231 33.95 -9.97 34.63
CA SER A 231 34.67 -8.71 34.84
C SER A 231 34.31 -7.98 36.13
N VAL A 232 33.15 -8.27 36.74
CA VAL A 232 32.78 -7.70 38.05
C VAL A 232 33.34 -8.53 39.21
N LEU A 233 33.48 -9.84 39.05
CA LEU A 233 34.05 -10.73 40.07
C LEU A 233 35.58 -10.66 40.14
N ASP A 234 36.25 -10.33 39.03
CA ASP A 234 37.70 -10.21 38.94
C ASP A 234 38.09 -8.95 38.16
N ASP A 235 38.53 -7.91 38.88
CA ASP A 235 38.97 -6.63 38.30
C ASP A 235 40.20 -6.78 37.37
N THR A 236 40.84 -7.96 37.31
CA THR A 236 41.92 -8.24 36.33
C THR A 236 41.39 -8.68 34.97
N VAL A 237 40.12 -9.06 34.87
CA VAL A 237 39.46 -9.46 33.63
C VAL A 237 38.86 -8.23 32.94
N ALA A 238 39.36 -7.92 31.75
CA ALA A 238 38.84 -6.82 30.96
C ALA A 238 37.40 -7.10 30.44
N SER A 239 36.56 -6.07 30.44
CA SER A 239 35.22 -6.06 29.85
C SER A 239 35.28 -6.34 28.35
N LYS A 240 34.46 -7.28 27.86
CA LYS A 240 34.38 -7.69 26.45
C LYS A 240 33.10 -7.14 25.85
N TRP A 241 33.22 -5.96 25.25
CA TRP A 241 32.10 -5.32 24.55
C TRP A 241 31.91 -5.88 23.15
N CYS A 242 30.66 -6.09 22.77
CA CYS A 242 30.25 -6.38 21.40
C CYS A 242 29.18 -5.38 20.95
N LYS A 243 29.29 -4.91 19.71
CA LYS A 243 28.27 -4.13 19.01
C LYS A 243 27.35 -5.08 18.26
N PHE A 244 26.06 -5.01 18.57
CA PHE A 244 24.96 -5.69 17.90
C PHE A 244 24.28 -4.66 16.98
N ASP A 245 24.54 -4.80 15.68
CA ASP A 245 24.01 -3.97 14.60
C ASP A 245 23.22 -4.89 13.66
N ASP A 246 21.96 -5.11 13.99
CA ASP A 246 21.04 -6.03 13.32
C ASP A 246 21.60 -7.46 13.14
N ASP A 247 21.93 -7.84 11.90
CA ASP A 247 22.45 -9.15 11.52
C ASP A 247 23.97 -9.30 11.73
N VAL A 248 24.66 -8.22 12.11
CA VAL A 248 26.11 -8.17 12.29
C VAL A 248 26.48 -7.95 13.74
N VAL A 249 27.19 -8.92 14.32
CA VAL A 249 27.80 -8.82 15.65
C VAL A 249 29.30 -8.64 15.52
N SER A 250 29.86 -7.61 16.14
CA SER A 250 31.30 -7.31 16.08
C SER A 250 31.87 -6.96 17.46
N ARG A 251 33.12 -7.37 17.72
CA ARG A 251 33.84 -6.99 18.95
C ARG A 251 34.28 -5.54 18.88
N THR A 252 34.22 -4.84 20.02
CA THR A 252 34.51 -3.40 20.10
C THR A 252 35.20 -3.05 21.42
N THR A 253 35.75 -1.84 21.51
CA THR A 253 36.46 -1.39 22.72
C THR A 253 35.50 -0.76 23.73
N THR A 254 35.92 -0.65 25.00
CA THR A 254 35.14 0.05 26.03
C THR A 254 34.88 1.52 25.64
N ASP A 255 35.87 2.18 25.02
CA ASP A 255 35.74 3.56 24.57
C ASP A 255 34.67 3.70 23.47
N ASP A 256 34.58 2.74 22.55
CA ASP A 256 33.55 2.71 21.52
C ASP A 256 32.15 2.47 22.09
N ALA A 257 32.03 1.62 23.11
CA ALA A 257 30.76 1.32 23.75
C ALA A 257 30.25 2.45 24.66
N ILE A 258 31.16 3.17 25.32
CA ILE A 258 30.83 4.15 26.35
C ILE A 258 31.15 5.58 25.90
N ILE A 259 32.43 5.90 25.70
CA ILE A 259 32.91 7.28 25.52
C ILE A 259 32.38 7.90 24.22
N PHE A 260 32.41 7.16 23.11
CA PHE A 260 31.92 7.66 21.82
C PHE A 260 30.39 7.81 21.77
N ASN A 261 29.66 7.30 22.77
CA ASN A 261 28.21 7.39 22.86
C ASN A 261 27.71 8.49 23.82
N PHE A 262 28.61 9.34 24.35
CA PHE A 262 28.22 10.48 25.19
C PHE A 262 27.46 11.58 24.43
N GLY A 263 27.62 11.68 23.10
CA GLY A 263 27.09 12.78 22.29
C GLY A 263 28.03 13.99 22.21
N GLY A 264 27.52 15.13 21.75
CA GLY A 264 28.24 16.39 21.51
C GLY A 264 28.48 16.69 20.03
N GLU A 265 29.05 17.87 19.72
CA GLU A 265 29.22 18.38 18.34
C GLU A 265 30.03 17.47 17.41
N LYS A 266 30.86 16.57 17.96
CA LYS A 266 31.69 15.63 17.19
C LYS A 266 31.01 14.28 16.93
N ALA A 267 29.93 13.97 17.64
CA ALA A 267 29.16 12.76 17.44
C ALA A 267 28.08 13.07 16.41
N MET A 268 28.14 12.47 15.21
CA MET A 268 27.27 12.71 14.05
C MET A 268 25.79 12.32 14.33
N ASN A 269 25.13 13.00 15.28
CA ASN A 269 23.80 12.69 15.82
C ASN A 269 23.64 11.28 16.44
N THR A 270 24.75 10.66 16.83
CA THR A 270 24.82 9.36 17.53
C THR A 270 25.02 9.59 19.02
N SER A 271 24.15 9.02 19.85
CA SER A 271 24.31 9.08 21.30
C SER A 271 23.53 7.97 22.00
N ALA A 272 23.98 7.58 23.20
CA ALA A 272 23.26 6.66 24.06
C ALA A 272 21.86 7.20 24.38
N TYR A 273 20.86 6.36 24.25
CA TYR A 273 19.46 6.65 24.48
C TYR A 273 18.91 5.95 25.73
N MET A 274 19.33 4.69 25.94
CA MET A 274 18.92 3.90 27.10
C MET A 274 20.12 3.11 27.62
N LEU A 275 20.27 3.05 28.94
CA LEU A 275 21.34 2.34 29.63
C LEU A 275 20.73 1.21 30.47
N VAL A 276 21.40 0.06 30.48
CA VAL A 276 21.01 -1.09 31.30
C VAL A 276 22.14 -1.35 32.29
N TYR A 277 21.82 -1.23 33.57
CA TYR A 277 22.72 -1.50 34.68
C TYR A 277 22.26 -2.76 35.42
N VAL A 278 23.21 -3.57 35.86
CA VAL A 278 22.95 -4.75 36.69
C VAL A 278 23.61 -4.57 38.05
N ARG A 279 22.88 -4.91 39.10
CA ARG A 279 23.28 -4.74 40.47
C ARG A 279 24.36 -5.75 40.87
N ASP A 280 25.46 -5.28 41.46
CA ASP A 280 26.67 -6.09 41.66
C ASP A 280 26.40 -7.36 42.48
N ASN A 281 25.61 -7.26 43.56
CA ASN A 281 25.29 -8.41 44.42
C ASN A 281 24.22 -9.37 43.86
N ALA A 282 23.61 -9.05 42.71
CA ALA A 282 22.62 -9.87 42.02
C ALA A 282 23.12 -10.45 40.69
N ILE A 283 24.35 -10.11 40.27
CA ILE A 283 24.94 -10.55 38.99
C ILE A 283 24.93 -12.07 38.83
N ASP A 284 25.28 -12.82 39.88
CA ASP A 284 25.32 -14.29 39.86
C ASP A 284 23.94 -14.90 39.57
N GLN A 285 22.87 -14.22 39.95
CA GLN A 285 21.49 -14.64 39.70
C GLN A 285 21.01 -14.20 38.32
N VAL A 286 21.30 -12.95 37.93
CA VAL A 286 20.78 -12.34 36.71
C VAL A 286 21.49 -12.86 35.46
N LEU A 287 22.81 -13.07 35.53
CA LEU A 287 23.65 -13.45 34.39
C LEU A 287 24.18 -14.89 34.50
N ALA A 288 23.46 -15.75 35.23
CA ALA A 288 23.80 -17.16 35.35
C ALA A 288 23.82 -17.84 33.96
N PRO A 289 24.81 -18.71 33.67
CA PRO A 289 24.82 -19.48 32.43
C PRO A 289 23.57 -20.37 32.33
N ILE A 290 22.91 -20.34 31.17
CA ILE A 290 21.71 -21.16 30.90
C ILE A 290 22.15 -22.42 30.13
N PRO A 291 22.22 -23.61 30.77
CA PRO A 291 22.55 -24.83 30.05
C PRO A 291 21.37 -25.30 29.19
N ASP A 292 21.67 -25.96 28.07
CA ASP A 292 20.65 -26.51 27.15
C ASP A 292 19.63 -27.43 27.83
N SER A 293 20.01 -28.05 28.95
CA SER A 293 19.14 -28.91 29.76
C SER A 293 17.98 -28.18 30.45
N GLN A 294 18.05 -26.85 30.61
CA GLN A 294 16.97 -26.03 31.14
C GLN A 294 15.88 -25.74 30.10
N ILE A 295 16.17 -25.93 28.80
CA ILE A 295 15.19 -25.76 27.73
C ILE A 295 14.30 -27.02 27.66
N PRO A 296 12.97 -26.91 27.80
CA PRO A 296 12.09 -28.08 27.73
C PRO A 296 12.20 -28.81 26.39
N GLN A 297 12.40 -30.13 26.41
CA GLN A 297 12.58 -30.95 25.18
C GLN A 297 11.41 -30.82 24.18
N SER A 298 10.20 -30.57 24.66
CA SER A 298 9.03 -30.32 23.80
C SER A 298 9.17 -29.04 22.99
N VAL A 299 9.80 -28.01 23.53
CA VAL A 299 10.04 -26.73 22.86
C VAL A 299 11.15 -26.90 21.82
N SER A 300 12.27 -27.52 22.19
CA SER A 300 13.40 -27.77 21.28
C SER A 300 12.99 -28.58 20.04
N ARG A 301 12.25 -29.68 20.24
CA ARG A 301 11.77 -30.52 19.12
C ARG A 301 10.85 -29.77 18.16
N THR A 302 9.95 -28.94 18.70
CA THR A 302 9.02 -28.15 17.88
C THR A 302 9.78 -27.16 17.00
N PHE A 303 10.68 -26.36 17.58
CA PHE A 303 11.42 -25.35 16.83
C PHE A 303 12.44 -25.95 15.86
N GLU A 304 13.08 -27.08 16.20
CA GLU A 304 13.92 -27.83 15.24
C GLU A 304 13.11 -28.31 14.02
N MET A 305 11.91 -28.84 14.24
CA MET A 305 11.03 -29.29 13.15
C MET A 305 10.55 -28.12 12.29
N GLU A 306 10.19 -26.99 12.89
CA GLU A 306 9.84 -25.76 12.18
C GLU A 306 11.00 -25.23 11.34
N ARG A 307 12.23 -25.24 11.89
CA ARG A 307 13.44 -24.85 11.16
C ARG A 307 13.71 -25.76 9.97
N LEU A 308 13.61 -27.08 10.16
CA LEU A 308 13.74 -28.05 9.07
C LEU A 308 12.67 -27.86 7.98
N HIS A 309 11.44 -27.52 8.37
CA HIS A 309 10.37 -27.22 7.42
C HIS A 309 10.67 -25.95 6.62
N ARG A 310 11.03 -24.84 7.28
CA ARG A 310 11.44 -23.59 6.60
C ARG A 310 12.59 -23.80 5.64
N ASN A 311 13.60 -24.58 6.03
CA ASN A 311 14.74 -24.89 5.16
C ASN A 311 14.31 -25.70 3.92
N ARG A 312 13.33 -26.61 4.05
CA ARG A 312 12.76 -27.33 2.90
C ARG A 312 11.97 -26.39 1.98
N GLU A 313 11.18 -25.47 2.54
CA GLU A 313 10.44 -24.49 1.75
C GLU A 313 11.37 -23.53 1.01
N LYS A 314 12.41 -23.03 1.68
CA LYS A 314 13.46 -22.20 1.05
C LYS A 314 14.14 -22.93 -0.10
N LYS A 315 14.54 -24.19 0.11
CA LYS A 315 15.13 -25.03 -0.94
C LYS A 315 14.17 -25.23 -2.12
N LYS A 316 12.89 -25.46 -1.86
CA LYS A 316 11.87 -25.59 -2.91
C LYS A 316 11.73 -24.30 -3.73
N LEU A 317 11.75 -23.14 -3.08
CA LEU A 317 11.69 -21.84 -3.76
C LEU A 317 12.94 -21.60 -4.62
N GLU A 318 14.13 -21.97 -4.12
CA GLU A 318 15.38 -21.93 -4.88
C GLU A 318 15.32 -22.85 -6.12
N GLU A 319 14.72 -24.04 -6.00
CA GLU A 319 14.47 -24.96 -7.13
C GLU A 319 13.48 -24.38 -8.15
N GLU A 320 12.39 -23.75 -7.69
CA GLU A 320 11.38 -23.10 -8.54
C GLU A 320 12.00 -21.94 -9.35
N GLN A 321 12.91 -21.16 -8.77
CA GLN A 321 13.62 -20.08 -9.47
C GLN A 321 14.50 -20.55 -10.63
N LEU A 322 14.92 -21.82 -10.61
CA LEU A 322 15.78 -22.43 -11.63
C LEU A 322 14.99 -23.07 -12.78
N CYS A 323 13.67 -23.07 -12.67
CA CYS A 323 12.75 -23.53 -13.71
C CYS A 323 12.15 -22.36 -14.49
N MET A 324 11.69 -22.65 -15.69
CA MET A 324 10.84 -21.77 -16.48
C MET A 324 9.66 -22.56 -17.05
N THR A 325 8.62 -21.84 -17.40
CA THR A 325 7.40 -22.38 -17.96
C THR A 325 7.37 -22.16 -19.47
N ILE A 326 7.01 -23.19 -20.23
CA ILE A 326 6.85 -23.11 -21.67
C ILE A 326 5.45 -23.54 -22.11
N ALA A 327 4.91 -22.85 -23.11
CA ALA A 327 3.71 -23.23 -23.83
C ALA A 327 4.06 -23.67 -25.26
N LEU A 328 3.61 -24.86 -25.66
CA LEU A 328 3.91 -25.44 -26.98
C LEU A 328 2.74 -25.23 -27.94
N VAL A 329 2.91 -24.32 -28.90
CA VAL A 329 1.95 -24.04 -29.96
C VAL A 329 2.22 -24.95 -31.15
N THR A 330 1.21 -25.70 -31.59
CA THR A 330 1.31 -26.64 -32.72
C THR A 330 0.62 -26.10 -33.97
N PRO A 331 0.93 -26.61 -35.18
CA PRO A 331 0.26 -26.23 -36.42
C PRO A 331 -1.27 -26.45 -36.38
N ASP A 332 -1.73 -27.48 -35.68
CA ASP A 332 -3.18 -27.76 -35.52
C ASP A 332 -3.88 -26.69 -34.69
N MET A 333 -3.25 -26.21 -33.61
CA MET A 333 -3.76 -25.10 -32.79
C MET A 333 -3.83 -23.82 -33.62
N VAL A 334 -2.78 -23.54 -34.40
CA VAL A 334 -2.71 -22.38 -35.29
C VAL A 334 -3.80 -22.44 -36.37
N ALA A 335 -4.05 -23.61 -36.96
CA ALA A 335 -5.09 -23.82 -37.96
C ALA A 335 -6.54 -23.61 -37.44
N SER A 336 -6.75 -23.74 -36.12
CA SER A 336 -8.05 -23.50 -35.49
C SER A 336 -8.43 -22.02 -35.38
N ASN A 337 -7.47 -21.10 -35.57
CA ASN A 337 -7.73 -19.67 -35.49
C ASN A 337 -8.17 -19.11 -36.85
N HIS A 338 -9.40 -18.62 -36.90
CA HIS A 338 -10.01 -18.04 -38.09
C HIS A 338 -10.07 -16.50 -38.07
N THR A 339 -9.42 -15.85 -37.09
CA THR A 339 -9.56 -14.41 -36.87
C THR A 339 -8.23 -13.67 -37.04
N PHE A 340 -7.74 -13.00 -36.00
CA PHE A 340 -6.52 -12.23 -35.97
C PHE A 340 -5.33 -13.09 -35.53
N ASP A 341 -4.17 -12.86 -36.12
CA ASP A 341 -2.91 -13.51 -35.74
C ASP A 341 -2.92 -15.05 -35.93
N LEU A 342 -1.92 -15.74 -35.39
CA LEU A 342 -1.78 -17.20 -35.42
C LEU A 342 -2.58 -17.88 -34.31
N VAL A 343 -2.49 -17.37 -33.08
CA VAL A 343 -3.20 -17.91 -31.91
C VAL A 343 -3.63 -16.75 -31.02
N ASP A 344 -4.83 -16.86 -30.46
CA ASP A 344 -5.33 -15.94 -29.45
C ASP A 344 -4.59 -16.15 -28.12
N GLN A 345 -4.18 -15.08 -27.46
CA GLN A 345 -3.41 -15.13 -26.23
C GLN A 345 -4.16 -15.83 -25.08
N SER A 346 -5.49 -15.73 -25.05
CA SER A 346 -6.33 -16.49 -24.10
C SER A 346 -6.21 -18.00 -24.30
N VAL A 347 -6.04 -18.48 -25.54
CA VAL A 347 -5.82 -19.91 -25.80
C VAL A 347 -4.48 -20.36 -25.23
N ILE A 348 -3.44 -19.53 -25.33
CA ILE A 348 -2.10 -19.83 -24.80
C ILE A 348 -2.12 -19.93 -23.27
N HIS A 349 -2.82 -19.02 -22.61
CA HIS A 349 -2.86 -18.99 -21.14
C HIS A 349 -3.85 -19.99 -20.53
N ASP A 350 -5.01 -20.18 -21.15
CA ASP A 350 -6.13 -20.90 -20.53
C ASP A 350 -6.31 -22.34 -21.06
N ILE A 351 -5.83 -22.64 -22.27
CA ILE A 351 -6.12 -23.91 -22.97
C ILE A 351 -4.86 -24.75 -23.18
N ILE A 352 -3.75 -24.14 -23.61
CA ILE A 352 -2.51 -24.87 -23.86
C ILE A 352 -1.88 -25.29 -22.52
N PRO A 353 -1.58 -26.58 -22.31
CA PRO A 353 -0.88 -27.03 -21.09
C PRO A 353 0.48 -26.36 -20.94
N HIS A 354 0.76 -25.89 -19.73
CA HIS A 354 2.03 -25.27 -19.38
C HIS A 354 2.99 -26.33 -18.86
N GLU A 355 4.18 -26.39 -19.47
CA GLU A 355 5.21 -27.36 -19.12
C GLU A 355 6.36 -26.67 -18.40
N THR A 356 6.89 -27.30 -17.37
CA THR A 356 8.04 -26.77 -16.62
C THR A 356 9.33 -27.41 -17.14
N VAL A 357 10.31 -26.58 -17.50
CA VAL A 357 11.65 -27.00 -17.95
C VAL A 357 12.73 -26.25 -17.16
N TRP A 358 13.89 -26.86 -17.01
CA TRP A 358 15.00 -26.22 -16.31
C TRP A 358 15.69 -25.17 -17.19
N LYS A 359 15.94 -23.97 -16.63
CA LYS A 359 16.61 -22.86 -17.34
C LYS A 359 18.00 -23.23 -17.86
N HIS A 360 18.68 -24.15 -17.17
CA HIS A 360 20.05 -24.57 -17.48
C HIS A 360 20.14 -25.83 -18.38
N MET A 361 19.00 -26.34 -18.89
CA MET A 361 19.00 -27.41 -19.90
C MET A 361 19.68 -26.95 -21.19
N MET A 362 20.24 -27.92 -21.93
CA MET A 362 20.75 -27.72 -23.28
C MET A 362 19.59 -27.73 -24.28
N THR A 363 19.74 -27.04 -25.40
CA THR A 363 18.75 -27.03 -26.49
C THR A 363 18.36 -28.44 -26.97
N VAL A 364 19.32 -29.37 -27.04
CA VAL A 364 19.04 -30.75 -27.44
C VAL A 364 18.14 -31.50 -26.43
N GLU A 365 18.24 -31.17 -25.15
CA GLU A 365 17.38 -31.73 -24.08
C GLU A 365 15.96 -31.19 -24.23
N LEU A 366 15.80 -29.90 -24.58
CA LEU A 366 14.50 -29.33 -24.91
C LEU A 366 13.86 -30.01 -26.14
N TYR A 367 14.64 -30.28 -27.20
CA TYR A 367 14.12 -31.01 -28.36
C TYR A 367 13.68 -32.42 -27.99
N GLN A 368 14.44 -33.14 -27.17
CA GLN A 368 14.01 -34.44 -26.67
C GLN A 368 12.73 -34.34 -25.84
N PHE A 369 12.65 -33.36 -24.93
CA PHE A 369 11.46 -33.12 -24.12
C PHE A 369 10.21 -32.89 -24.98
N VAL A 370 10.31 -32.03 -26.00
CA VAL A 370 9.19 -31.76 -26.92
C VAL A 370 8.84 -32.99 -27.74
N HIS A 371 9.83 -33.76 -28.18
CA HIS A 371 9.61 -35.02 -28.88
C HIS A 371 8.76 -35.99 -28.05
N ASP A 372 9.17 -36.19 -26.80
CA ASP A 372 8.55 -37.16 -25.89
C ASP A 372 7.13 -36.73 -25.51
N ARG A 373 6.93 -35.42 -25.28
CA ARG A 373 5.62 -34.84 -24.96
C ARG A 373 4.64 -34.89 -26.11
N LEU A 374 5.03 -34.43 -27.31
CA LEU A 374 4.09 -34.26 -28.43
C LEU A 374 3.96 -35.51 -29.30
N PHE A 375 5.03 -36.29 -29.48
CA PHE A 375 5.06 -37.39 -30.45
C PHE A 375 5.04 -38.78 -29.81
N GLU A 376 5.67 -38.98 -28.65
CA GLU A 376 5.63 -40.28 -27.93
C GLU A 376 4.53 -40.37 -26.88
N LYS A 377 3.94 -39.22 -26.46
CA LYS A 377 2.96 -39.12 -25.37
C LYS A 377 3.41 -39.80 -24.08
N SER A 378 4.71 -39.81 -23.81
CA SER A 378 5.26 -40.40 -22.61
C SER A 378 5.09 -39.45 -21.42
N SER A 379 4.71 -40.00 -20.27
CA SER A 379 4.83 -39.30 -18.99
C SER A 379 6.31 -39.34 -18.59
N LEU A 380 7.10 -38.37 -19.07
CA LEU A 380 8.46 -38.23 -18.56
C LEU A 380 8.40 -37.96 -17.05
N PRO A 381 9.18 -38.66 -16.22
CA PRO A 381 9.39 -38.25 -14.85
C PRO A 381 10.06 -36.87 -14.85
N LYS A 382 9.68 -36.01 -13.89
CA LYS A 382 10.45 -34.79 -13.59
C LYS A 382 11.89 -35.24 -13.31
N ILE A 383 12.81 -34.93 -14.21
CA ILE A 383 14.22 -35.17 -13.96
C ILE A 383 14.61 -34.16 -12.88
N ASP A 384 14.73 -34.65 -11.65
CA ASP A 384 15.27 -33.89 -10.54
C ASP A 384 16.76 -33.72 -10.80
N MET A 385 17.19 -32.52 -11.21
CA MET A 385 18.56 -32.26 -11.68
C MET A 385 19.46 -31.63 -10.62
N PHE A 386 19.07 -31.72 -9.35
CA PHE A 386 19.91 -31.35 -8.24
C PHE A 386 20.61 -32.57 -7.66
N ASP A 387 21.74 -32.91 -8.25
CA ASP A 387 22.70 -33.77 -7.56
C ASP A 387 24.10 -33.15 -7.63
N SER A 388 24.59 -32.76 -6.46
CA SER A 388 26.00 -32.53 -6.18
C SER A 388 26.84 -33.80 -6.29
N ASP A 389 26.20 -34.95 -6.53
CA ASP A 389 26.83 -36.27 -6.58
C ASP A 389 27.45 -36.56 -7.97
N GLU A 390 28.65 -37.13 -7.98
CA GLU A 390 29.40 -37.40 -9.22
C GLU A 390 28.71 -38.44 -10.11
N GLU A 391 27.97 -39.39 -9.51
CA GLU A 391 27.20 -40.41 -10.24
C GLU A 391 26.09 -39.79 -11.10
N ALA A 392 25.37 -38.80 -10.58
CA ALA A 392 24.30 -38.12 -11.31
C ALA A 392 24.85 -37.27 -12.48
N LYS A 393 26.01 -36.62 -12.28
CA LYS A 393 26.72 -35.93 -13.38
C LYS A 393 27.11 -36.90 -14.48
N GLN A 394 27.57 -38.10 -14.13
CA GLN A 394 27.92 -39.13 -15.10
C GLN A 394 26.68 -39.63 -15.87
N ALA A 395 25.59 -39.95 -15.17
CA ALA A 395 24.33 -40.37 -15.79
C ALA A 395 23.75 -39.33 -16.76
N ARG A 396 23.84 -38.04 -16.39
CA ARG A 396 23.47 -36.92 -17.27
C ARG A 396 24.32 -36.88 -18.54
N ASN A 397 25.64 -37.02 -18.40
CA ASN A 397 26.55 -37.01 -19.54
C ASN A 397 26.30 -38.17 -20.51
N GLU A 398 25.98 -39.36 -20.00
CA GLU A 398 25.60 -40.52 -20.82
C GLU A 398 24.27 -40.28 -21.56
N THR A 399 23.28 -39.74 -20.86
CA THR A 399 21.97 -39.38 -21.45
C THR A 399 22.13 -38.34 -22.55
N LEU A 400 22.92 -37.29 -22.31
CA LEU A 400 23.24 -36.26 -23.31
C LEU A 400 23.92 -36.85 -24.55
N ARG A 401 24.85 -37.81 -24.38
CA ARG A 401 25.50 -38.49 -25.51
C ARG A 401 24.49 -39.26 -26.36
N ARG A 402 23.53 -39.95 -25.72
CA ARG A 402 22.46 -40.67 -26.41
C ARG A 402 21.56 -39.71 -27.19
N ILE A 403 21.08 -38.64 -26.54
CA ILE A 403 20.14 -37.68 -27.13
C ILE A 403 20.78 -36.89 -28.29
N LYS A 404 22.08 -36.55 -28.21
CA LYS A 404 22.79 -35.85 -29.31
C LYS A 404 22.77 -36.61 -30.64
N GLY A 405 22.65 -37.95 -30.58
CA GLY A 405 22.51 -38.82 -31.75
C GLY A 405 21.13 -38.81 -32.41
N ASN A 406 20.09 -38.34 -31.71
CA ASN A 406 18.73 -38.33 -32.23
C ASN A 406 18.55 -37.34 -33.38
N LYS A 407 17.63 -37.67 -34.29
CA LYS A 407 17.21 -36.80 -35.40
C LYS A 407 15.75 -36.46 -35.21
N PHE A 408 15.46 -35.18 -35.08
CA PHE A 408 14.10 -34.66 -34.91
C PHE A 408 13.59 -34.13 -36.26
N ASN A 409 12.36 -34.50 -36.64
CA ASN A 409 11.69 -33.99 -37.84
C ASN A 409 10.70 -32.86 -37.49
N PHE A 410 11.14 -31.94 -36.64
CA PHE A 410 10.44 -30.70 -36.29
C PHE A 410 11.47 -29.61 -35.95
N ARG A 411 11.05 -28.34 -35.98
CA ARG A 411 11.86 -27.18 -35.60
C ARG A 411 11.14 -26.38 -34.52
N LEU A 412 11.91 -25.86 -33.57
CA LEU A 412 11.38 -25.01 -32.51
C LEU A 412 11.64 -23.54 -32.84
N TRP A 413 10.59 -22.74 -32.74
CA TRP A 413 10.65 -21.30 -32.92
C TRP A 413 10.21 -20.62 -31.63
N ARG A 414 11.02 -19.69 -31.15
CA ARG A 414 10.61 -18.79 -30.07
C ARG A 414 9.59 -17.81 -30.64
N MET A 415 8.44 -17.71 -29.97
CA MET A 415 7.45 -16.70 -30.31
C MET A 415 7.74 -15.42 -29.52
N THR A 416 7.88 -14.29 -30.21
CA THR A 416 8.14 -12.98 -29.59
C THR A 416 7.13 -11.95 -30.03
N ASP A 417 6.90 -10.95 -29.19
CA ASP A 417 6.09 -9.79 -29.54
C ASP A 417 6.82 -8.91 -30.55
N VAL A 418 6.38 -8.93 -31.80
CA VAL A 418 6.93 -8.11 -32.88
C VAL A 418 6.07 -6.87 -33.08
N TYR A 419 6.70 -5.71 -33.02
CA TYR A 419 6.12 -4.43 -33.42
C TYR A 419 6.55 -4.11 -34.86
N SER A 420 5.62 -3.74 -35.73
CA SER A 420 5.97 -3.23 -37.06
C SER A 420 6.54 -1.81 -36.90
N THR A 421 7.83 -1.60 -37.19
CA THR A 421 8.56 -0.41 -36.75
C THR A 421 8.50 0.82 -37.66
N ASP A 422 8.09 0.78 -38.94
CA ASP A 422 8.43 1.92 -39.81
C ASP A 422 7.45 2.34 -40.93
N ARG A 423 6.25 1.76 -41.02
CA ARG A 423 5.36 2.02 -42.18
C ARG A 423 4.15 2.92 -41.91
N THR A 424 3.88 3.24 -40.65
CA THR A 424 2.76 4.11 -40.24
C THR A 424 3.20 5.05 -39.13
N SER A 425 2.75 6.31 -39.15
CA SER A 425 2.94 7.25 -38.04
C SER A 425 2.19 6.87 -36.75
N ALA A 426 1.35 5.84 -36.81
CA ALA A 426 0.55 5.33 -35.69
C ALA A 426 1.23 4.14 -34.99
N LYS A 427 1.06 4.06 -33.67
CA LYS A 427 1.47 2.89 -32.86
C LYS A 427 0.56 1.70 -33.18
N LEU A 428 1.14 0.58 -33.59
CA LEU A 428 0.45 -0.69 -33.84
C LEU A 428 0.55 -1.63 -32.62
N SER A 429 -0.41 -2.54 -32.47
CA SER A 429 -0.40 -3.55 -31.41
C SER A 429 0.68 -4.61 -31.69
N SER A 430 1.28 -5.16 -30.63
CA SER A 430 2.27 -6.24 -30.76
C SER A 430 1.65 -7.51 -31.34
N ARG A 431 2.47 -8.40 -31.90
CA ARG A 431 2.02 -9.70 -32.40
C ARG A 431 2.96 -10.78 -31.93
N LEU A 432 2.41 -11.83 -31.35
CA LEU A 432 3.19 -12.96 -30.91
C LEU A 432 3.49 -13.87 -32.11
N ARG A 433 4.70 -13.76 -32.67
CA ARG A 433 5.10 -14.43 -33.92
C ARG A 433 6.32 -15.31 -33.74
N PRO A 434 6.43 -16.44 -34.47
CA PRO A 434 7.69 -17.18 -34.57
C PRO A 434 8.74 -16.28 -35.23
N THR A 435 9.76 -15.89 -34.46
CA THR A 435 10.76 -14.90 -34.90
C THR A 435 12.17 -15.48 -34.90
N ASP A 436 12.49 -16.32 -33.92
CA ASP A 436 13.83 -16.89 -33.79
C ASP A 436 13.80 -18.41 -33.71
N VAL A 437 14.53 -19.05 -34.62
CA VAL A 437 14.72 -20.51 -34.57
C VAL A 437 15.65 -20.89 -33.42
N ILE A 438 15.23 -21.86 -32.61
CA ILE A 438 16.06 -22.43 -31.55
C ILE A 438 16.88 -23.58 -32.15
N PRO A 439 18.21 -23.48 -32.23
CA PRO A 439 19.03 -24.54 -32.82
C PRO A 439 18.95 -25.83 -31.99
N CYS A 440 18.69 -26.97 -32.63
CA CYS A 440 18.63 -28.27 -31.95
C CYS A 440 19.96 -28.68 -31.28
N ARG A 441 21.08 -28.32 -31.92
CA ARG A 441 22.43 -28.64 -31.43
C ARG A 441 23.19 -27.35 -31.20
N SER A 442 23.13 -26.84 -29.98
CA SER A 442 23.96 -25.74 -29.50
C SER A 442 24.62 -26.12 -28.19
N ASP A 443 25.85 -25.63 -27.97
CA ASP A 443 26.56 -25.74 -26.68
C ASP A 443 26.09 -24.69 -25.66
N LYS A 444 25.08 -23.89 -26.01
CA LYS A 444 24.47 -22.89 -25.13
C LYS A 444 23.29 -23.47 -24.34
N ARG A 445 23.09 -22.94 -23.14
CA ARG A 445 21.96 -23.25 -22.24
C ARG A 445 20.69 -22.54 -22.68
N LEU A 446 19.54 -23.06 -22.24
CA LEU A 446 18.22 -22.56 -22.63
C LEU A 446 17.99 -21.11 -22.22
N GLU A 447 18.45 -20.70 -21.03
CA GLU A 447 18.41 -19.31 -20.53
C GLU A 447 19.09 -18.27 -21.44
N GLN A 448 19.95 -18.71 -22.37
CA GLN A 448 20.58 -17.81 -23.34
C GLN A 448 19.72 -17.60 -24.60
N PHE A 449 18.70 -18.44 -24.82
CA PHE A 449 17.75 -18.33 -25.92
C PHE A 449 16.38 -17.83 -25.46
N LEU A 450 16.01 -18.19 -24.24
CA LEU A 450 14.74 -17.88 -23.58
C LEU A 450 15.02 -17.01 -22.34
N SER A 451 14.42 -15.82 -22.29
CA SER A 451 14.76 -14.81 -21.29
C SER A 451 13.65 -14.55 -20.27
N SER A 452 12.45 -15.07 -20.52
CA SER A 452 11.27 -14.92 -19.66
C SER A 452 11.01 -16.18 -18.85
N ASP A 453 10.42 -16.05 -17.66
CA ASP A 453 9.95 -17.20 -16.87
C ASP A 453 8.77 -17.93 -17.51
N PHE A 454 8.07 -17.28 -18.44
CA PHE A 454 7.05 -17.87 -19.29
C PHE A 454 7.37 -17.59 -20.76
N GLU A 455 7.54 -18.64 -21.57
CA GLU A 455 7.90 -18.54 -22.98
C GLU A 455 6.95 -19.34 -23.85
N THR A 456 6.60 -18.82 -25.01
CA THR A 456 5.75 -19.52 -25.98
C THR A 456 6.60 -19.99 -27.16
N LEU A 457 6.53 -21.29 -27.47
CA LEU A 457 7.29 -21.90 -28.55
C LEU A 457 6.34 -22.43 -29.62
N TYR A 458 6.59 -22.08 -30.87
CA TYR A 458 5.93 -22.71 -32.02
C TYR A 458 6.72 -23.93 -32.47
N VAL A 459 6.06 -25.09 -32.50
CA VAL A 459 6.65 -26.37 -32.93
C VAL A 459 6.29 -26.60 -34.39
N GLU A 460 7.22 -26.29 -35.28
CA GLU A 460 7.03 -26.48 -36.71
C GLU A 460 7.25 -27.95 -37.08
N PHE A 461 6.23 -28.61 -37.62
CA PHE A 461 6.33 -29.95 -38.21
C PHE A 461 5.39 -30.09 -39.41
N SER A 462 5.69 -31.04 -40.29
CA SER A 462 4.83 -31.35 -41.42
C SER A 462 3.60 -32.14 -40.99
N ASN A 463 2.42 -31.75 -41.47
CA ASN A 463 1.18 -32.53 -41.28
C ASN A 463 1.24 -33.89 -42.00
N ARG A 464 2.15 -34.07 -42.97
CA ARG A 464 2.44 -35.35 -43.61
C ARG A 464 3.61 -36.01 -42.88
N LYS A 465 3.32 -37.07 -42.12
CA LYS A 465 4.31 -37.80 -41.29
C LYS A 465 5.57 -38.25 -42.05
N ASP A 466 5.43 -38.56 -43.34
CA ASP A 466 6.53 -39.08 -44.18
C ASP A 466 7.37 -37.97 -44.85
N GLN A 467 7.00 -36.70 -44.70
CA GLN A 467 7.68 -35.59 -45.34
C GLN A 467 8.69 -34.96 -44.39
N LYS A 468 9.97 -35.01 -44.77
CA LYS A 468 11.04 -34.33 -44.04
C LYS A 468 10.87 -32.81 -44.18
N LEU A 469 11.05 -32.09 -43.08
CA LEU A 469 11.14 -30.63 -43.10
C LEU A 469 12.32 -30.16 -43.97
N GLN A 470 12.09 -29.10 -44.72
CA GLN A 470 13.12 -28.42 -45.49
C GLN A 470 14.12 -27.76 -44.54
N ASP A 471 15.40 -27.77 -44.91
CA ASP A 471 16.44 -27.05 -44.19
C ASP A 471 16.20 -25.53 -44.32
N TYR A 472 16.43 -24.78 -43.26
CA TYR A 472 16.21 -23.33 -43.22
C TYR A 472 17.52 -22.58 -43.06
N ASP A 473 17.71 -21.61 -43.94
CA ASP A 473 18.82 -20.69 -43.93
C ASP A 473 18.32 -19.27 -43.59
N LYS A 474 18.63 -18.78 -42.39
CA LYS A 474 18.23 -17.43 -41.92
C LYS A 474 18.72 -16.30 -42.84
N THR A 475 19.70 -16.54 -43.71
CA THR A 475 20.22 -15.53 -44.65
C THR A 475 19.44 -15.45 -45.97
N LYS A 476 18.52 -16.39 -46.21
CA LYS A 476 17.81 -16.52 -47.48
C LYS A 476 16.33 -16.83 -47.34
N ASP A 477 15.96 -17.61 -46.34
CA ASP A 477 14.62 -18.14 -46.16
C ASP A 477 13.87 -17.37 -45.06
N LEU A 478 12.56 -17.26 -45.22
CA LEU A 478 11.63 -16.71 -44.24
C LEU A 478 10.45 -17.68 -44.05
N LEU A 479 10.06 -17.91 -42.80
CA LEU A 479 8.87 -18.66 -42.43
C LEU A 479 7.62 -17.77 -42.57
N PHE A 480 6.70 -18.18 -43.43
CA PHE A 480 5.42 -17.49 -43.65
C PHE A 480 4.23 -18.38 -43.35
N PHE A 481 3.14 -17.75 -42.96
CA PHE A 481 1.85 -18.39 -42.77
C PHE A 481 0.86 -17.91 -43.84
N LEU A 482 0.16 -18.85 -44.47
CA LEU A 482 -0.80 -18.58 -45.52
C LEU A 482 -2.21 -18.62 -44.95
N LYS A 483 -2.93 -17.49 -45.05
CA LYS A 483 -4.35 -17.38 -44.72
C LYS A 483 -5.14 -17.14 -46.02
N TYR A 484 -6.22 -17.90 -46.22
CA TYR A 484 -7.11 -17.73 -47.37
C TYR A 484 -8.39 -17.04 -46.92
N TYR A 485 -8.79 -15.98 -47.62
CA TYR A 485 -10.10 -15.36 -47.46
C TYR A 485 -11.02 -15.81 -48.60
N ASP A 486 -12.08 -16.50 -48.23
CA ASP A 486 -13.13 -16.88 -49.16
C ASP A 486 -14.20 -15.78 -49.21
N THR A 487 -14.19 -15.01 -50.28
CA THR A 487 -15.13 -13.92 -50.54
C THR A 487 -16.58 -14.40 -50.67
N MET A 488 -16.84 -15.67 -50.95
CA MET A 488 -18.21 -16.20 -51.03
C MET A 488 -18.77 -16.51 -49.65
N THR A 489 -17.95 -17.11 -48.78
CA THR A 489 -18.36 -17.50 -47.42
C THR A 489 -18.06 -16.46 -46.35
N GLU A 490 -17.27 -15.43 -46.69
CA GLU A 490 -16.76 -14.37 -45.80
C GLU A 490 -15.96 -14.90 -44.61
N LYS A 491 -15.21 -15.99 -44.82
CA LYS A 491 -14.41 -16.64 -43.78
C LYS A 491 -12.93 -16.63 -44.12
N PHE A 492 -12.12 -16.40 -43.08
CA PHE A 492 -10.68 -16.62 -43.14
C PHE A 492 -10.36 -18.04 -42.66
N THR A 493 -9.50 -18.71 -43.42
CA THR A 493 -8.98 -20.04 -43.08
C THR A 493 -7.47 -20.00 -43.12
N LEU A 494 -6.82 -20.33 -42.00
CA LEU A 494 -5.37 -20.48 -41.99
C LEU A 494 -5.00 -21.84 -42.58
N ILE A 495 -4.26 -21.83 -43.68
CA ILE A 495 -3.96 -23.02 -44.50
C ILE A 495 -2.74 -23.78 -43.96
N GLY A 496 -1.73 -23.05 -43.48
CA GLY A 496 -0.50 -23.62 -42.97
C GLY A 496 0.68 -22.66 -43.09
N HIS A 497 1.89 -23.21 -43.04
CA HIS A 497 3.14 -22.46 -43.17
C HIS A 497 3.96 -22.91 -44.39
N ILE A 498 4.85 -22.05 -44.87
CA ILE A 498 5.75 -22.28 -45.99
C ILE A 498 7.05 -21.50 -45.78
N LEU A 499 8.18 -22.06 -46.22
CA LEU A 499 9.43 -21.32 -46.35
C LEU A 499 9.48 -20.61 -47.70
N VAL A 500 9.76 -19.31 -47.68
CA VAL A 500 9.93 -18.50 -48.89
C VAL A 500 11.31 -17.88 -48.95
N ASP A 501 11.91 -17.90 -50.12
CA ASP A 501 13.14 -17.15 -50.44
C ASP A 501 12.86 -15.65 -50.42
N MET A 502 13.56 -14.93 -49.54
CA MET A 502 13.40 -13.50 -49.27
C MET A 502 13.67 -12.62 -50.50
N ASN A 503 14.45 -13.10 -51.46
CA ASN A 503 14.80 -12.36 -52.69
C ASN A 503 13.78 -12.58 -53.81
N ARG A 504 12.90 -13.58 -53.68
CA ARG A 504 11.83 -13.84 -54.65
C ARG A 504 10.64 -12.92 -54.42
N LYS A 505 9.74 -12.88 -55.40
CA LYS A 505 8.54 -12.04 -55.45
C LYS A 505 7.31 -12.91 -55.20
N PHE A 506 6.21 -12.36 -54.67
CA PHE A 506 4.99 -13.13 -54.39
C PHE A 506 4.41 -13.84 -55.60
N ALA A 507 4.50 -13.23 -56.79
CA ALA A 507 4.03 -13.86 -58.03
C ALA A 507 4.68 -15.22 -58.34
N PHE A 508 5.92 -15.45 -57.85
CA PHE A 508 6.61 -16.74 -58.02
C PHE A 508 5.89 -17.88 -57.28
N TYR A 509 5.26 -17.58 -56.15
CA TYR A 509 4.61 -18.57 -55.28
C TYR A 509 3.12 -18.78 -55.59
N ARG A 510 2.58 -18.12 -56.63
CA ARG A 510 1.14 -18.19 -56.97
C ARG A 510 0.64 -19.62 -57.10
N SER A 511 1.30 -20.43 -57.91
CA SER A 511 0.88 -21.83 -58.13
C SER A 511 0.98 -22.66 -56.86
N THR A 512 1.99 -22.42 -56.02
CA THR A 512 2.14 -23.08 -54.71
C THR A 512 1.02 -22.70 -53.75
N PHE A 513 0.65 -21.41 -53.66
CA PHE A 513 -0.47 -20.99 -52.83
C PHE A 513 -1.79 -21.56 -53.33
N CYS A 514 -2.02 -21.58 -54.65
CA CYS A 514 -3.20 -22.23 -55.23
C CYS A 514 -3.25 -23.71 -54.86
N GLU A 515 -2.14 -24.45 -54.98
CA GLU A 515 -2.07 -25.86 -54.60
C GLU A 515 -2.37 -26.07 -53.11
N MET A 516 -1.77 -25.26 -52.22
CA MET A 516 -2.02 -25.34 -50.78
C MET A 516 -3.48 -25.10 -50.41
N ILE A 517 -4.17 -24.19 -51.12
CA ILE A 517 -5.59 -23.85 -50.88
C ILE A 517 -6.52 -24.88 -51.55
N GLY A 518 -6.05 -25.60 -52.58
CA GLY A 518 -6.88 -26.48 -53.41
C GLY A 518 -7.55 -25.77 -54.59
N LEU A 519 -6.94 -24.71 -55.11
CA LEU A 519 -7.39 -23.96 -56.29
C LEU A 519 -6.61 -24.38 -57.56
N SER A 520 -7.13 -24.01 -58.73
CA SER A 520 -6.41 -24.20 -60.00
C SER A 520 -5.10 -23.38 -60.00
N PRO A 521 -3.95 -23.93 -60.47
CA PRO A 521 -2.66 -23.23 -60.47
C PRO A 521 -2.63 -21.88 -61.20
N ASP A 522 -3.56 -21.68 -62.14
CA ASP A 522 -3.70 -20.45 -62.95
C ASP A 522 -4.66 -19.42 -62.35
N THR A 523 -5.24 -19.70 -61.17
CA THR A 523 -6.15 -18.77 -60.50
C THR A 523 -5.42 -17.48 -60.13
N GLU A 524 -5.96 -16.34 -60.56
CA GLU A 524 -5.41 -15.04 -60.18
C GLU A 524 -5.77 -14.69 -58.73
N LEU A 525 -4.76 -14.26 -57.96
CA LEU A 525 -4.86 -13.97 -56.54
C LEU A 525 -4.53 -12.51 -56.24
N LYS A 526 -5.23 -11.93 -55.26
CA LYS A 526 -4.82 -10.71 -54.56
C LYS A 526 -4.10 -11.08 -53.27
N TYR A 527 -3.11 -10.28 -52.90
CA TYR A 527 -2.23 -10.54 -51.77
C TYR A 527 -2.27 -9.39 -50.77
N TYR A 528 -2.32 -9.74 -49.49
CA TYR A 528 -2.28 -8.81 -48.38
C TYR A 528 -1.33 -9.30 -47.29
N ILE A 529 -0.71 -8.39 -46.55
CA ILE A 529 0.13 -8.71 -45.38
C ILE A 529 -0.56 -8.23 -44.11
N GLU A 530 -0.76 -9.16 -43.18
CA GLU A 530 -1.36 -8.89 -41.87
C GLU A 530 -0.30 -8.36 -40.90
N HIS A 531 -0.19 -7.02 -40.80
CA HIS A 531 0.76 -6.35 -39.91
C HIS A 531 0.22 -6.11 -38.50
N ALA A 532 -1.09 -5.94 -38.36
CA ALA A 532 -1.79 -5.83 -37.08
C ALA A 532 -3.30 -6.04 -37.31
N PRO A 533 -4.11 -6.29 -36.26
CA PRO A 533 -5.56 -6.27 -36.36
C PRO A 533 -6.12 -5.02 -37.05
N SER A 534 -5.53 -3.86 -36.78
CA SER A 534 -5.92 -2.57 -37.33
C SER A 534 -5.33 -2.26 -38.71
N PHE A 535 -4.37 -3.06 -39.21
CA PHE A 535 -3.61 -2.72 -40.41
C PHE A 535 -3.28 -3.92 -41.28
N LEU A 536 -3.89 -3.91 -42.48
CA LEU A 536 -3.67 -4.87 -43.55
C LEU A 536 -3.12 -4.15 -44.79
N GLU A 537 -1.91 -4.50 -45.21
CA GLU A 537 -1.24 -3.91 -46.38
C GLU A 537 -1.62 -4.67 -47.66
N PHE A 538 -2.14 -3.97 -48.68
CA PHE A 538 -2.45 -4.56 -49.98
C PHE A 538 -1.23 -4.49 -50.91
N ILE A 539 -0.87 -5.62 -51.52
CA ILE A 539 0.25 -5.70 -52.47
C ILE A 539 -0.28 -5.45 -53.89
N ALA A 540 -0.19 -4.19 -54.33
CA ALA A 540 -0.75 -3.78 -55.62
C ALA A 540 -0.05 -4.43 -56.83
N ASP A 541 1.26 -4.67 -56.74
CA ASP A 541 2.05 -5.34 -57.79
C ASP A 541 2.92 -6.45 -57.17
N PRO A 542 2.47 -7.72 -57.21
CA PRO A 542 3.21 -8.84 -56.65
C PRO A 542 4.48 -9.20 -57.44
N THR A 543 4.77 -8.49 -58.54
CA THR A 543 5.95 -8.68 -59.39
C THR A 543 7.04 -7.62 -59.15
N ARG A 544 6.79 -6.59 -58.35
CA ARG A 544 7.72 -5.46 -58.21
C ARG A 544 8.76 -5.68 -57.12
N SER A 545 8.33 -5.91 -55.90
CA SER A 545 9.20 -5.99 -54.70
C SER A 545 9.47 -7.43 -54.29
N SER A 546 10.67 -7.68 -53.76
CA SER A 546 10.99 -8.96 -53.13
C SER A 546 10.27 -9.10 -51.79
N ILE A 547 10.00 -10.33 -51.36
CA ILE A 547 9.25 -10.63 -50.14
C ILE A 547 9.97 -10.07 -48.91
N GLY A 548 11.29 -10.25 -48.80
CA GLY A 548 12.08 -9.76 -47.67
C GLY A 548 11.94 -8.25 -47.46
N LYS A 549 11.89 -7.47 -48.54
CA LYS A 549 11.65 -6.02 -48.47
C LYS A 549 10.24 -5.65 -48.03
N ILE A 550 9.25 -6.53 -48.20
CA ILE A 550 7.86 -6.25 -47.82
C ILE A 550 7.65 -6.49 -46.32
N VAL A 551 8.37 -7.43 -45.72
CA VAL A 551 8.23 -7.80 -44.30
C VAL A 551 9.45 -7.46 -43.44
N ASP A 552 10.32 -6.59 -43.95
CA ASP A 552 11.53 -6.13 -43.26
C ASP A 552 12.42 -7.30 -42.77
N GLU A 553 12.49 -8.35 -43.61
CA GLU A 553 13.30 -9.56 -43.40
C GLU A 553 13.01 -10.30 -42.08
N GLN A 554 11.77 -10.21 -41.58
CA GLN A 554 11.31 -10.91 -40.38
C GLN A 554 10.52 -12.18 -40.70
N ASP A 555 10.78 -13.24 -39.93
CA ASP A 555 9.98 -14.48 -39.92
C ASP A 555 8.59 -14.27 -39.29
N GLY A 556 7.68 -15.22 -39.50
CA GLY A 556 6.37 -15.25 -38.85
C GLY A 556 5.31 -14.37 -39.52
N GLY A 557 5.59 -13.83 -40.70
CA GLY A 557 4.64 -13.03 -41.49
C GLY A 557 3.40 -13.84 -41.89
N ILE A 558 2.21 -13.23 -41.81
CA ILE A 558 0.98 -13.78 -42.41
C ILE A 558 0.72 -13.10 -43.73
N VAL A 559 0.62 -13.90 -44.79
CA VAL A 559 0.10 -13.51 -46.09
C VAL A 559 -1.34 -13.96 -46.19
N ILE A 560 -2.23 -13.00 -46.42
CA ILE A 560 -3.63 -13.27 -46.74
C ILE A 560 -3.78 -13.23 -48.27
N VAL A 561 -4.38 -14.28 -48.84
CA VAL A 561 -4.73 -14.31 -50.26
C VAL A 561 -6.22 -14.52 -50.47
N GLU A 562 -6.73 -13.96 -51.57
CA GLU A 562 -8.11 -14.11 -52.02
C GLU A 562 -8.16 -14.19 -53.54
N LYS A 563 -9.25 -14.72 -54.10
CA LYS A 563 -9.46 -14.79 -55.55
C LYS A 563 -9.70 -13.41 -56.13
N ALA A 564 -8.96 -13.03 -57.16
CA ALA A 564 -9.12 -11.74 -57.82
C ALA A 564 -10.51 -11.58 -58.49
N GLU A 565 -11.04 -12.67 -59.05
CA GLU A 565 -12.33 -12.71 -59.77
C GLU A 565 -13.56 -12.38 -58.90
N THR A 566 -13.52 -12.69 -57.61
CA THR A 566 -14.65 -12.50 -56.68
C THR A 566 -14.43 -11.36 -55.70
N SER A 567 -13.27 -10.72 -55.74
CA SER A 567 -12.89 -9.62 -54.85
C SER A 567 -13.38 -8.28 -55.39
N THR A 568 -14.23 -7.60 -54.61
CA THR A 568 -14.77 -6.26 -54.92
C THR A 568 -14.29 -5.23 -53.90
N GLU A 569 -14.56 -3.94 -54.12
CA GLU A 569 -14.17 -2.88 -53.16
C GLU A 569 -14.83 -3.05 -51.79
N GLN A 570 -16.08 -3.55 -51.76
CA GLN A 570 -16.85 -3.77 -50.53
C GLN A 570 -16.61 -5.17 -49.94
N LYS A 571 -16.29 -6.15 -50.79
CA LYS A 571 -16.15 -7.56 -50.39
C LYS A 571 -14.73 -8.06 -50.69
N ASN A 572 -13.83 -7.77 -49.76
CA ASN A 572 -12.43 -8.22 -49.80
C ASN A 572 -11.90 -8.40 -48.37
N SER A 573 -10.70 -8.97 -48.27
CA SER A 573 -10.00 -9.28 -47.02
C SER A 573 -9.83 -8.04 -46.15
N LYS A 574 -9.48 -6.90 -46.74
CA LYS A 574 -9.28 -5.65 -46.00
C LYS A 574 -10.58 -5.14 -45.40
N ALA A 575 -11.66 -5.10 -46.18
CA ALA A 575 -12.97 -4.70 -45.71
C ALA A 575 -13.47 -5.58 -44.56
N LYS A 576 -13.34 -6.92 -44.71
CA LYS A 576 -13.78 -7.86 -43.67
C LYS A 576 -12.95 -7.76 -42.40
N MET A 577 -11.65 -7.60 -42.51
CA MET A 577 -10.76 -7.44 -41.36
C MET A 577 -11.05 -6.13 -40.60
N THR A 578 -11.32 -5.04 -41.33
CA THR A 578 -11.74 -3.77 -40.74
C THR A 578 -13.09 -3.88 -40.04
N GLU A 579 -14.07 -4.59 -40.63
CA GLU A 579 -15.35 -4.89 -39.98
C GLU A 579 -15.14 -5.61 -38.63
N LEU A 580 -14.36 -6.69 -38.63
CA LEU A 580 -14.06 -7.47 -37.41
C LEU A 580 -13.31 -6.67 -36.35
N TYR A 581 -12.45 -5.72 -36.75
CA TYR A 581 -11.71 -4.87 -35.82
C TYR A 581 -12.60 -3.79 -35.19
N LEU A 582 -13.61 -3.31 -35.92
CA LEU A 582 -14.52 -2.28 -35.42
C LEU A 582 -15.70 -2.86 -34.63
N ASP A 583 -16.07 -4.12 -34.85
CA ASP A 583 -17.19 -4.79 -34.17
C ASP A 583 -16.76 -5.30 -32.78
N VAL A 584 -17.27 -4.65 -31.74
CA VAL A 584 -16.87 -4.91 -30.35
C VAL A 584 -18.10 -5.17 -29.48
N GLU A 585 -18.01 -6.17 -28.60
CA GLU A 585 -19.02 -6.38 -27.57
C GLU A 585 -18.77 -5.44 -26.37
N MET A 586 -19.81 -4.73 -25.96
CA MET A 586 -19.76 -3.79 -24.85
C MET A 586 -20.83 -4.12 -23.81
N GLU A 587 -20.45 -4.00 -22.55
CA GLU A 587 -21.29 -4.12 -21.37
C GLU A 587 -21.59 -2.74 -20.81
N PHE A 588 -22.82 -2.28 -20.97
CA PHE A 588 -23.28 -1.00 -20.45
C PHE A 588 -23.90 -1.18 -19.06
N VAL A 589 -23.24 -0.62 -18.05
CA VAL A 589 -23.67 -0.69 -16.65
C VAL A 589 -24.22 0.65 -16.21
N GLN A 590 -25.46 0.64 -15.72
CA GLN A 590 -26.07 1.86 -15.21
C GLN A 590 -25.38 2.29 -13.90
N THR A 591 -25.19 3.59 -13.76
CA THR A 591 -24.75 4.26 -12.54
C THR A 591 -25.71 5.41 -12.24
N PHE A 592 -25.72 5.86 -10.99
CA PHE A 592 -26.37 7.12 -10.66
C PHE A 592 -25.47 8.27 -11.11
N TYR A 593 -26.07 9.32 -11.66
CA TYR A 593 -25.30 10.51 -12.08
C TYR A 593 -24.84 11.36 -10.90
N ASN A 594 -25.50 11.25 -9.74
CA ASN A 594 -25.30 12.07 -8.56
C ASN A 594 -24.59 11.35 -7.40
N LYS A 595 -24.41 10.03 -7.48
CA LYS A 595 -23.76 9.20 -6.45
C LYS A 595 -22.55 8.45 -7.00
N ARG A 596 -21.68 7.97 -6.11
CA ARG A 596 -20.57 7.10 -6.53
C ARG A 596 -21.10 5.76 -7.08
N PRO A 597 -20.38 5.12 -8.03
CA PRO A 597 -20.84 3.91 -8.72
C PRO A 597 -21.02 2.63 -7.87
N ASP A 598 -20.79 2.67 -6.56
CA ASP A 598 -20.59 1.45 -5.75
C ASP A 598 -21.82 0.97 -4.96
N GLU A 599 -22.95 1.67 -5.02
CA GLU A 599 -24.08 1.43 -4.09
C GLU A 599 -25.20 0.53 -4.62
N VAL A 600 -25.34 0.30 -5.94
CA VAL A 600 -26.44 -0.52 -6.49
C VAL A 600 -25.98 -1.30 -7.73
N GLN A 601 -26.21 -2.62 -7.74
CA GLN A 601 -25.97 -3.46 -8.91
C GLN A 601 -27.16 -3.38 -9.87
N PHE A 602 -26.97 -2.67 -10.99
CA PHE A 602 -27.88 -2.72 -12.12
C PHE A 602 -27.50 -3.88 -13.05
N GLU A 603 -28.50 -4.55 -13.65
CA GLU A 603 -28.23 -5.54 -14.68
C GLU A 603 -27.59 -4.88 -15.91
N PRO A 604 -26.46 -5.43 -16.42
CA PRO A 604 -25.77 -4.85 -17.55
C PRO A 604 -26.54 -5.07 -18.87
N ILE A 605 -26.54 -4.06 -19.73
CA ILE A 605 -27.02 -4.19 -21.11
C ILE A 605 -25.82 -4.57 -21.99
N ILE A 606 -25.85 -5.77 -22.56
CA ILE A 606 -24.80 -6.25 -23.47
C ILE A 606 -25.20 -5.94 -24.92
N LYS A 607 -24.33 -5.25 -25.67
CA LYS A 607 -24.55 -4.94 -27.09
C LYS A 607 -23.27 -5.03 -27.90
N ARG A 608 -23.40 -5.42 -29.16
CA ARG A 608 -22.35 -5.22 -30.17
C ARG A 608 -22.44 -3.81 -30.73
N VAL A 609 -21.29 -3.14 -30.83
CA VAL A 609 -21.14 -1.74 -31.22
C VAL A 609 -20.02 -1.64 -32.23
N CYS A 610 -20.23 -0.91 -33.33
CA CYS A 610 -19.14 -0.54 -34.23
C CYS A 610 -18.40 0.66 -33.64
N LEU A 611 -17.07 0.58 -33.52
CA LEU A 611 -16.26 1.66 -32.94
C LEU A 611 -16.34 2.99 -33.72
N ASP A 612 -16.69 2.94 -35.01
CA ASP A 612 -16.91 4.14 -35.83
C ASP A 612 -18.32 4.73 -35.69
N ASP A 613 -19.25 4.03 -35.03
CA ASP A 613 -20.58 4.57 -34.73
C ASP A 613 -20.46 5.77 -33.78
N LYS A 614 -21.39 6.71 -33.94
CA LYS A 614 -21.55 7.84 -33.01
C LYS A 614 -22.06 7.35 -31.66
N LEU A 615 -21.63 8.01 -30.58
CA LEU A 615 -22.14 7.76 -29.23
C LEU A 615 -23.66 7.95 -29.14
N THR A 616 -24.24 8.86 -29.94
CA THR A 616 -25.69 9.09 -30.01
C THR A 616 -26.46 7.83 -30.43
N THR A 617 -25.91 7.04 -31.37
CA THR A 617 -26.54 5.79 -31.81
C THR A 617 -26.60 4.77 -30.66
N VAL A 618 -25.57 4.74 -29.82
CA VAL A 618 -25.54 3.89 -28.62
C VAL A 618 -26.56 4.39 -27.60
N ALA A 619 -26.63 5.70 -27.35
CA ALA A 619 -27.62 6.30 -26.46
C ALA A 619 -29.07 6.03 -26.92
N GLU A 620 -29.37 6.13 -28.22
CA GLU A 620 -30.66 5.75 -28.81
C GLU A 620 -31.00 4.28 -28.55
N SER A 621 -30.01 3.42 -28.71
CA SER A 621 -30.14 1.98 -28.50
C SER A 621 -30.41 1.64 -27.03
N ILE A 622 -29.74 2.32 -26.08
CA ILE A 622 -29.98 2.18 -24.63
C ILE A 622 -31.35 2.77 -24.27
N GLY A 623 -31.70 3.95 -24.78
CA GLY A 623 -32.97 4.62 -24.53
C GLY A 623 -34.17 3.81 -24.99
N LYS A 624 -34.08 3.18 -26.18
CA LYS A 624 -35.10 2.24 -26.65
C LYS A 624 -35.25 1.02 -25.74
N HIS A 625 -34.16 0.52 -25.17
CA HIS A 625 -34.19 -0.65 -24.28
C HIS A 625 -34.82 -0.31 -22.92
N LEU A 626 -34.54 0.89 -22.38
CA LEU A 626 -35.04 1.35 -21.08
C LEU A 626 -36.36 2.12 -21.15
N ASN A 627 -36.86 2.40 -22.36
CA ASN A 627 -37.98 3.31 -22.62
C ASN A 627 -37.75 4.72 -22.03
N VAL A 628 -36.56 5.26 -22.25
CA VAL A 628 -36.11 6.59 -21.80
C VAL A 628 -35.69 7.41 -23.03
N ASP A 629 -35.91 8.72 -22.98
CA ASP A 629 -35.45 9.64 -24.03
C ASP A 629 -33.92 9.54 -24.19
N PRO A 630 -33.39 9.21 -25.38
CA PRO A 630 -31.95 9.13 -25.64
C PRO A 630 -31.17 10.38 -25.24
N LYS A 631 -31.80 11.56 -25.30
CA LYS A 631 -31.15 12.84 -24.90
C LYS A 631 -30.83 12.92 -23.42
N LYS A 632 -31.43 12.06 -22.60
CA LYS A 632 -31.21 11.97 -21.16
C LYS A 632 -30.15 10.93 -20.78
N ILE A 633 -29.55 10.22 -21.73
CA ILE A 633 -28.59 9.17 -21.44
C ILE A 633 -27.17 9.70 -21.55
N LEU A 634 -26.46 9.72 -20.42
CA LEU A 634 -25.05 10.07 -20.32
C LEU A 634 -24.21 8.81 -20.20
N ILE A 635 -23.48 8.44 -21.24
CA ILE A 635 -22.45 7.39 -21.25
C ILE A 635 -21.13 8.02 -20.80
N TRP A 636 -20.51 7.43 -19.78
CA TRP A 636 -19.25 7.87 -19.21
C TRP A 636 -18.08 7.42 -20.09
N THR A 637 -17.13 8.32 -20.37
CA THR A 637 -15.87 8.00 -21.05
C THR A 637 -14.79 7.69 -20.02
N ARG A 638 -13.86 6.79 -20.38
CA ARG A 638 -12.79 6.36 -19.48
C ARG A 638 -11.51 7.14 -19.80
N ILE A 639 -11.06 7.98 -18.87
CA ILE A 639 -9.84 8.81 -19.07
C ILE A 639 -8.57 8.05 -18.64
N SER A 640 -8.66 7.15 -17.65
CA SER A 640 -7.54 6.28 -17.24
C SER A 640 -8.00 4.95 -16.63
N ALA A 641 -7.05 4.07 -16.27
CA ALA A 641 -7.35 2.76 -15.69
C ALA A 641 -8.29 2.83 -14.46
N ASN A 642 -8.17 3.86 -13.62
CA ASN A 642 -8.91 3.96 -12.35
C ASN A 642 -9.74 5.26 -12.21
N ARG A 643 -9.82 6.12 -13.23
CA ARG A 643 -10.64 7.34 -13.20
C ARG A 643 -11.64 7.40 -14.34
N PHE A 644 -12.91 7.45 -13.96
CA PHE A 644 -14.03 7.91 -14.77
C PHE A 644 -14.26 9.37 -14.40
N ASP A 645 -14.00 10.30 -15.32
CA ASP A 645 -14.44 11.68 -15.16
C ASP A 645 -15.48 11.93 -16.25
N PRO A 646 -16.57 12.66 -15.95
CA PRO A 646 -17.53 12.99 -16.97
C PRO A 646 -16.93 13.99 -17.94
N TYR A 647 -16.69 13.55 -19.17
CA TYR A 647 -16.35 14.44 -20.27
C TYR A 647 -17.64 14.91 -20.95
N PHE A 648 -18.06 16.15 -20.67
CA PHE A 648 -19.30 16.73 -21.20
C PHE A 648 -19.15 17.46 -22.54
N GLU A 649 -17.94 17.46 -23.11
CA GLU A 649 -17.71 18.07 -24.42
C GLU A 649 -17.98 17.04 -25.53
N ASP A 650 -18.74 17.48 -26.53
CA ASP A 650 -18.86 16.83 -27.85
C ASP A 650 -19.52 15.45 -27.94
N TYR A 651 -20.48 15.15 -27.06
CA TYR A 651 -21.31 13.94 -27.10
C TYR A 651 -21.89 13.59 -28.49
N SER A 652 -22.20 14.60 -29.31
CA SER A 652 -22.75 14.47 -30.67
C SER A 652 -21.71 14.29 -31.79
N LEU A 653 -20.43 14.60 -31.53
CA LEU A 653 -19.35 14.59 -32.53
C LEU A 653 -18.40 13.40 -32.37
N GLN A 654 -18.44 12.70 -31.23
CA GLN A 654 -17.53 11.61 -30.90
C GLN A 654 -18.02 10.22 -31.34
N THR A 655 -17.07 9.34 -31.65
CA THR A 655 -17.34 7.93 -31.96
C THR A 655 -17.10 7.02 -30.76
N CYS A 656 -17.56 5.77 -30.87
CA CYS A 656 -17.42 4.76 -29.82
C CYS A 656 -15.95 4.38 -29.50
N LYS A 657 -14.97 4.78 -30.32
CA LYS A 657 -13.53 4.66 -30.03
C LYS A 657 -13.13 5.28 -28.68
N LEU A 658 -13.81 6.34 -28.23
CA LEU A 658 -13.53 6.98 -26.93
C LEU A 658 -13.98 6.16 -25.71
N LEU A 659 -14.81 5.13 -25.89
CA LEU A 659 -15.28 4.28 -24.79
C LEU A 659 -14.21 3.30 -24.30
N MET A 660 -13.08 3.21 -25.02
CA MET A 660 -12.01 2.27 -24.73
C MET A 660 -11.07 2.80 -23.65
N ALA A 661 -10.66 1.91 -22.74
CA ALA A 661 -9.72 2.22 -21.66
C ALA A 661 -8.28 2.53 -22.13
N LYS A 662 -7.93 2.08 -23.34
CA LYS A 662 -6.63 2.29 -23.98
C LYS A 662 -6.84 3.02 -25.30
N ALA A 663 -5.85 3.84 -25.68
CA ALA A 663 -5.89 4.58 -26.95
C ALA A 663 -5.89 3.67 -28.20
N LEU A 664 -5.47 2.40 -28.07
CA LEU A 664 -5.43 1.43 -29.15
C LEU A 664 -6.28 0.20 -28.79
N HIS A 665 -7.22 -0.15 -29.67
CA HIS A 665 -8.05 -1.36 -29.55
C HIS A 665 -7.23 -2.57 -29.99
N ASP A 666 -7.38 -3.68 -29.27
CA ASP A 666 -6.86 -4.97 -29.69
C ASP A 666 -7.94 -6.04 -29.47
N PRO A 667 -8.59 -6.52 -30.54
CA PRO A 667 -9.68 -7.48 -30.43
C PRO A 667 -9.22 -8.85 -29.90
N ARG A 668 -7.90 -9.14 -29.91
CA ARG A 668 -7.34 -10.39 -29.35
C ARG A 668 -7.29 -10.36 -27.83
N LEU A 669 -7.09 -9.18 -27.24
CA LEU A 669 -6.95 -8.99 -25.80
C LEU A 669 -8.27 -8.62 -25.12
N PHE A 670 -9.05 -7.76 -25.78
CA PHE A 670 -10.25 -7.17 -25.20
C PHE A 670 -11.48 -7.59 -25.99
N LYS A 671 -11.98 -8.79 -25.66
CA LYS A 671 -13.22 -9.34 -26.26
C LYS A 671 -14.47 -8.58 -25.83
N LYS A 672 -14.42 -7.93 -24.65
CA LYS A 672 -15.53 -7.18 -24.07
C LYS A 672 -15.04 -5.91 -23.36
N TYR A 673 -15.71 -4.79 -23.58
CA TYR A 673 -15.47 -3.55 -22.83
C TYR A 673 -16.60 -3.27 -21.86
N ARG A 674 -16.29 -2.84 -20.64
CA ARG A 674 -17.29 -2.39 -19.67
C ARG A 674 -17.35 -0.86 -19.68
N VAL A 675 -18.54 -0.33 -19.91
CA VAL A 675 -18.82 1.10 -20.07
C VAL A 675 -19.93 1.47 -19.09
N GLN A 676 -19.80 2.60 -18.41
CA GLN A 676 -20.83 3.08 -17.49
C GLN A 676 -21.77 4.05 -18.22
N TYR A 677 -23.03 4.13 -17.81
CA TYR A 677 -23.95 5.19 -18.23
C TYR A 677 -24.87 5.62 -17.09
N ALA A 678 -25.42 6.83 -17.14
CA ALA A 678 -26.40 7.34 -16.20
C ALA A 678 -27.61 7.95 -16.92
N ILE A 679 -28.76 7.94 -16.25
CA ILE A 679 -29.99 8.60 -16.72
C ILE A 679 -30.07 9.98 -16.05
N MET A 680 -30.00 11.03 -16.86
CA MET A 680 -30.04 12.42 -16.44
C MET A 680 -31.47 12.95 -16.30
N PRO A 681 -31.74 13.89 -15.38
CA PRO A 681 -33.04 14.51 -15.24
C PRO A 681 -33.35 15.56 -16.33
N PHE A 682 -32.34 15.97 -17.10
CA PHE A 682 -32.39 16.97 -18.18
C PHE A 682 -31.62 16.47 -19.42
N ASP A 683 -31.69 17.19 -20.53
CA ASP A 683 -30.98 16.84 -21.75
C ASP A 683 -29.47 17.01 -21.56
N VAL A 684 -28.67 16.01 -21.95
CA VAL A 684 -27.21 16.00 -21.77
C VAL A 684 -26.54 17.21 -22.44
N GLU A 685 -27.08 17.70 -23.56
CA GLU A 685 -26.61 18.91 -24.24
C GLU A 685 -26.72 20.20 -23.40
N GLU A 686 -27.61 20.23 -22.40
CA GLU A 686 -27.73 21.38 -21.49
C GLU A 686 -26.51 21.53 -20.59
N ILE A 687 -25.74 20.45 -20.34
CA ILE A 687 -24.57 20.51 -19.47
C ILE A 687 -23.49 21.41 -20.05
N THR A 688 -23.20 21.31 -21.35
CA THR A 688 -22.18 22.15 -21.97
C THR A 688 -22.63 23.61 -22.10
N LYS A 689 -23.94 23.86 -22.27
CA LYS A 689 -24.48 25.18 -22.62
C LYS A 689 -25.02 25.97 -21.43
N LEU A 690 -25.72 25.33 -20.50
CA LEU A 690 -26.57 26.00 -19.50
C LEU A 690 -26.27 25.60 -18.05
N ARG A 691 -25.69 24.43 -17.80
CA ARG A 691 -25.43 23.90 -16.45
C ARG A 691 -23.95 23.75 -16.16
N THR A 692 -23.55 23.70 -14.89
CA THR A 692 -22.18 23.37 -14.49
C THR A 692 -22.20 22.14 -13.60
N GLN A 693 -21.15 21.32 -13.65
CA GLN A 693 -21.02 20.19 -12.72
C GLN A 693 -20.42 20.69 -11.40
N SER A 694 -21.10 20.46 -10.29
CA SER A 694 -20.62 20.78 -8.95
C SER A 694 -20.47 19.50 -8.13
N ARG A 695 -19.21 19.12 -7.85
CA ARG A 695 -18.87 18.01 -6.94
C ARG A 695 -18.76 18.55 -5.52
N LEU A 696 -19.60 18.06 -4.63
CA LEU A 696 -19.78 18.58 -3.28
C LEU A 696 -19.87 17.40 -2.30
N TYR A 697 -19.89 17.73 -1.02
CA TYR A 697 -20.25 16.77 0.03
C TYR A 697 -21.60 17.17 0.63
N TRP A 698 -22.29 16.23 1.23
CA TRP A 698 -23.44 16.51 2.08
C TRP A 698 -23.38 15.67 3.35
N GLN A 699 -23.84 16.24 4.46
CA GLN A 699 -23.98 15.52 5.72
C GLN A 699 -25.41 15.03 5.85
N LEU A 700 -25.61 13.72 5.94
CA LEU A 700 -26.91 13.09 6.11
C LEU A 700 -27.42 13.25 7.55
N PRO A 701 -28.74 13.06 7.82
CA PRO A 701 -29.27 13.09 9.19
C PRO A 701 -28.64 12.06 10.13
N SER A 702 -28.09 10.96 9.59
CA SER A 702 -27.33 9.97 10.36
C SER A 702 -25.96 10.47 10.83
N GLY A 703 -25.54 11.67 10.42
CA GLY A 703 -24.21 12.21 10.71
C GLY A 703 -23.15 11.87 9.66
N ASN A 704 -23.41 10.89 8.79
CA ASN A 704 -22.48 10.49 7.73
C ASN A 704 -22.30 11.57 6.66
N VAL A 705 -21.07 11.72 6.16
CA VAL A 705 -20.74 12.66 5.08
C VAL A 705 -20.47 11.87 3.81
N GLU A 706 -21.24 12.16 2.75
CA GLU A 706 -21.13 11.50 1.45
C GLU A 706 -20.82 12.50 0.33
N GLU A 707 -20.18 12.04 -0.74
CA GLU A 707 -19.95 12.85 -1.95
C GLU A 707 -21.22 12.84 -2.82
N ILE A 708 -21.57 14.01 -3.34
CA ILE A 708 -22.67 14.21 -4.29
C ILE A 708 -22.23 15.05 -5.48
N THR A 709 -22.76 14.72 -6.65
CA THR A 709 -22.64 15.56 -7.86
C THR A 709 -23.97 16.20 -8.21
N LEU A 710 -23.99 17.53 -8.35
CA LEU A 710 -25.15 18.33 -8.74
C LEU A 710 -24.87 19.12 -10.03
N PHE A 711 -25.92 19.57 -10.71
CA PHE A 711 -25.86 20.22 -12.02
C PHE A 711 -26.67 21.53 -12.08
N PRO A 712 -26.32 22.53 -11.25
CA PRO A 712 -27.05 23.78 -11.22
C PRO A 712 -26.81 24.62 -12.49
N PRO A 713 -27.63 25.66 -12.74
CA PRO A 713 -27.39 26.60 -13.84
C PRO A 713 -26.03 27.30 -13.73
N LYS A 714 -25.32 27.51 -14.85
CA LYS A 714 -23.99 28.17 -14.87
C LYS A 714 -24.01 29.56 -14.25
N GLU A 715 -25.03 30.35 -14.57
CA GLU A 715 -25.24 31.71 -14.05
C GLU A 715 -26.17 31.72 -12.81
N GLY A 716 -26.32 30.56 -12.16
CA GLY A 716 -27.21 30.37 -11.02
C GLY A 716 -26.64 30.88 -9.69
N LEU A 717 -27.48 30.85 -8.67
CA LEU A 717 -27.16 31.22 -7.30
C LEU A 717 -27.03 29.97 -6.40
N VAL A 718 -26.44 30.13 -5.21
CA VAL A 718 -26.39 29.06 -4.20
C VAL A 718 -27.79 28.53 -3.86
N SER A 719 -28.83 29.36 -3.90
CA SER A 719 -30.23 28.92 -3.77
C SER A 719 -30.64 27.90 -4.83
N ASP A 720 -30.20 28.04 -6.08
CA ASP A 720 -30.48 27.08 -7.15
C ASP A 720 -29.80 25.73 -6.88
N LEU A 721 -28.55 25.77 -6.42
CA LEU A 721 -27.78 24.59 -6.02
C LEU A 721 -28.46 23.85 -4.85
N LEU A 722 -28.89 24.59 -3.82
CA LEU A 722 -29.59 24.03 -2.67
C LEU A 722 -30.96 23.48 -3.04
N ALA A 723 -31.69 24.15 -3.95
CA ALA A 723 -32.96 23.65 -4.48
C ALA A 723 -32.80 22.35 -5.28
N GLU A 724 -31.67 22.18 -5.97
CA GLU A 724 -31.35 20.92 -6.64
C GLU A 724 -30.99 19.82 -5.63
N ALA A 725 -30.12 20.11 -4.65
CA ALA A 725 -29.77 19.19 -3.57
C ALA A 725 -30.99 18.70 -2.79
N LYS A 726 -31.93 19.61 -2.52
CA LYS A 726 -33.19 19.35 -1.80
C LYS A 726 -34.05 18.25 -2.45
N ARG A 727 -33.91 17.99 -3.74
CA ARG A 727 -34.65 16.92 -4.44
C ARG A 727 -34.20 15.52 -4.04
N TYR A 728 -32.96 15.38 -3.58
CA TYR A 728 -32.34 14.09 -3.27
C TYR A 728 -32.00 13.95 -1.78
N TYR A 729 -31.98 15.05 -1.03
CA TYR A 729 -31.60 15.04 0.37
C TYR A 729 -32.68 14.36 1.24
N PRO A 730 -32.33 13.34 2.04
CA PRO A 730 -33.27 12.67 2.92
C PRO A 730 -33.46 13.49 4.19
N PHE A 731 -34.46 14.37 4.25
CA PHE A 731 -34.73 15.18 5.44
C PHE A 731 -35.16 14.34 6.64
N SER A 732 -34.78 14.78 7.83
CA SER A 732 -35.22 14.18 9.10
C SER A 732 -36.74 14.37 9.33
N GLU A 733 -37.39 13.39 9.95
CA GLU A 733 -38.82 13.52 10.29
C GLU A 733 -39.01 14.61 11.35
N GLY A 734 -39.75 15.67 11.00
CA GLY A 734 -39.88 16.87 11.84
C GLY A 734 -38.70 17.85 11.75
N GLY A 735 -37.75 17.64 10.82
CA GLY A 735 -36.65 18.56 10.53
C GLY A 735 -37.10 19.89 9.92
N SER A 736 -36.15 20.80 9.68
CA SER A 736 -36.46 22.14 9.16
C SER A 736 -36.82 22.15 7.67
N GLY A 737 -36.37 21.15 6.92
CA GLY A 737 -36.56 21.11 5.46
C GLY A 737 -35.77 22.18 4.70
N LYS A 738 -34.83 22.88 5.35
CA LYS A 738 -33.96 23.90 4.75
C LYS A 738 -32.51 23.46 4.78
N LEU A 739 -31.79 23.72 3.69
CA LEU A 739 -30.37 23.36 3.55
C LEU A 739 -29.51 24.62 3.58
N ARG A 740 -28.24 24.47 3.96
CA ARG A 740 -27.20 25.50 3.80
C ARG A 740 -25.94 24.92 3.15
N LEU A 741 -25.11 25.81 2.58
CA LEU A 741 -23.82 25.47 1.99
C LEU A 741 -22.67 26.01 2.86
N LEU A 742 -21.76 25.13 3.26
CA LEU A 742 -20.58 25.44 4.05
C LEU A 742 -19.30 25.30 3.22
N GLN A 743 -18.32 26.18 3.44
CA GLN A 743 -16.94 25.99 2.96
C GLN A 743 -16.11 25.29 4.05
N ILE A 744 -15.53 24.14 3.71
CA ILE A 744 -14.80 23.25 4.61
C ILE A 744 -13.36 23.05 4.11
N GLY A 745 -12.39 22.91 5.02
CA GLY A 745 -11.02 22.46 4.68
C GLY A 745 -10.93 20.97 4.32
N SER A 746 -10.06 20.58 3.39
CA SER A 746 -9.95 19.20 2.88
C SER A 746 -9.26 18.22 3.84
N SER A 747 -9.61 16.94 3.67
CA SER A 747 -8.85 15.75 4.09
C SER A 747 -7.72 15.45 3.08
N PRO A 748 -6.62 14.73 3.44
CA PRO A 748 -6.71 13.44 4.11
C PRO A 748 -6.31 13.38 5.60
N LEU A 749 -5.76 14.43 6.23
CA LEU A 749 -5.04 14.21 7.51
C LEU A 749 -5.32 15.09 8.74
N SER A 750 -6.06 16.22 8.73
CA SER A 750 -6.47 16.90 10.01
C SER A 750 -7.19 18.27 9.91
N ASN A 751 -7.81 18.68 8.79
CA ASN A 751 -8.31 20.08 8.66
C ASN A 751 -9.79 20.23 8.26
N GLN A 752 -10.69 19.42 8.84
CA GLN A 752 -12.15 19.57 8.69
C GLN A 752 -12.64 20.80 9.47
N ARG A 753 -12.44 22.02 8.97
CA ARG A 753 -12.87 23.28 9.62
C ARG A 753 -13.90 24.01 8.78
N VAL A 754 -14.92 24.57 9.42
CA VAL A 754 -15.90 25.45 8.75
C VAL A 754 -15.33 26.88 8.66
N TYR A 755 -14.98 27.29 7.44
CA TYR A 755 -14.45 28.63 7.17
C TYR A 755 -15.57 29.67 7.06
N GLN A 756 -16.61 29.36 6.30
CA GLN A 756 -17.75 30.24 6.08
C GLN A 756 -19.03 29.49 5.69
N ILE A 757 -20.16 30.18 5.85
CA ILE A 757 -21.48 29.78 5.36
C ILE A 757 -21.79 30.68 4.16
N TYR A 758 -22.07 30.10 3.00
CA TYR A 758 -22.43 30.89 1.82
C TYR A 758 -23.86 31.40 1.90
N ALA A 759 -24.08 32.65 1.44
CA ALA A 759 -25.41 33.21 1.35
C ALA A 759 -26.14 32.65 0.12
N GLU A 760 -27.47 32.51 0.21
CA GLU A 760 -28.30 31.96 -0.88
C GLU A 760 -28.25 32.79 -2.17
N ASN A 761 -27.88 34.07 -2.09
CA ASN A 761 -27.74 34.99 -3.21
C ASN A 761 -26.31 35.07 -3.78
N THR A 762 -25.36 34.30 -3.25
CA THR A 762 -24.01 34.18 -3.81
C THR A 762 -24.09 33.49 -5.17
N GLN A 763 -23.35 34.00 -6.17
CA GLN A 763 -23.31 33.37 -7.49
C GLN A 763 -22.49 32.08 -7.45
N ILE A 764 -22.91 31.05 -8.18
CA ILE A 764 -22.22 29.75 -8.21
C ILE A 764 -20.77 29.90 -8.72
N VAL A 765 -20.54 30.78 -9.69
CA VAL A 765 -19.18 31.08 -10.19
C VAL A 765 -18.25 31.64 -9.11
N GLU A 766 -18.78 32.31 -8.09
CA GLU A 766 -18.00 32.82 -6.96
C GLU A 766 -17.65 31.71 -5.94
N VAL A 767 -18.48 30.67 -5.86
CA VAL A 767 -18.19 29.45 -5.09
C VAL A 767 -17.02 28.67 -5.75
N ASP A 768 -16.81 28.85 -7.05
CA ASP A 768 -15.91 28.08 -7.93
C ASP A 768 -14.46 28.62 -8.06
N GLN A 769 -14.21 29.94 -7.95
CA GLN A 769 -12.86 30.50 -8.25
C GLN A 769 -11.75 30.22 -7.21
N ARG A 770 -12.08 29.81 -5.98
CA ARG A 770 -11.09 29.51 -4.91
C ARG A 770 -11.16 28.08 -4.38
N SER A 771 -12.21 27.35 -4.73
CA SER A 771 -12.54 26.06 -4.11
C SER A 771 -12.26 24.85 -5.03
N MET A 772 -12.12 25.04 -6.34
CA MET A 772 -12.13 23.89 -7.27
C MET A 772 -10.86 23.56 -8.02
N TYR A 773 -9.92 24.47 -8.32
CA TYR A 773 -8.70 24.07 -9.05
C TYR A 773 -7.48 24.95 -8.77
N LYS A 774 -6.68 24.58 -7.76
CA LYS A 774 -5.22 24.75 -7.79
C LYS A 774 -4.55 23.70 -6.91
N GLN A 775 -3.95 22.70 -7.54
CA GLN A 775 -2.85 21.90 -6.96
C GLN A 775 -1.58 22.77 -6.82
N VAL A 776 -1.69 23.90 -6.13
CA VAL A 776 -0.55 24.74 -5.75
C VAL A 776 -0.88 25.33 -4.38
N SER A 777 -0.19 24.80 -3.35
CA SER A 777 -0.28 25.09 -1.90
C SER A 777 -1.19 24.18 -1.07
N PHE A 778 -0.72 23.87 0.15
CA PHE A 778 -1.13 22.82 1.09
C PHE A 778 -2.55 22.93 1.70
N GLN A 779 -3.50 23.61 1.06
CA GLN A 779 -4.86 23.80 1.58
C GLN A 779 -5.92 23.59 0.48
N ALA A 780 -6.32 22.33 0.24
CA ALA A 780 -7.51 22.07 -0.55
C ALA A 780 -8.75 22.46 0.27
N LEU A 781 -9.70 23.18 -0.34
CA LEU A 781 -11.01 23.51 0.25
C LEU A 781 -12.09 22.72 -0.50
N HIS A 782 -13.15 22.31 0.19
CA HIS A 782 -14.34 21.71 -0.42
C HIS A 782 -15.61 22.34 0.16
N CYS A 783 -16.76 22.04 -0.43
CA CYS A 783 -18.04 22.54 0.07
C CYS A 783 -18.90 21.37 0.59
N ARG A 784 -19.63 21.61 1.70
CA ARG A 784 -20.54 20.64 2.32
C ARG A 784 -21.94 21.22 2.48
N ILE A 785 -22.96 20.47 2.09
CA ILE A 785 -24.38 20.78 2.28
C ILE A 785 -24.89 20.07 3.53
N GLU A 786 -25.71 20.75 4.35
CA GLU A 786 -26.36 20.13 5.51
C GLU A 786 -27.75 20.74 5.75
N GLU A 787 -28.64 19.97 6.40
CA GLU A 787 -29.91 20.47 6.92
C GLU A 787 -29.66 21.46 8.06
N ILE A 788 -30.32 22.62 8.00
CA ILE A 788 -30.25 23.65 9.04
C ILE A 788 -31.10 23.16 10.22
N PRO A 789 -30.55 23.02 11.44
CA PRO A 789 -31.37 22.71 12.61
C PRO A 789 -32.45 23.76 12.90
N ILE A 790 -33.57 23.36 13.50
CA ILE A 790 -34.70 24.26 13.79
C ILE A 790 -34.27 25.45 14.65
N ASP A 791 -33.40 25.21 15.64
CA ASP A 791 -32.86 26.24 16.53
C ASP A 791 -31.85 27.18 15.84
N GLU A 792 -31.45 26.89 14.60
CA GLU A 792 -30.50 27.67 13.80
C GLU A 792 -31.14 28.38 12.60
N LEU A 793 -32.47 28.29 12.40
CA LEU A 793 -33.15 28.86 11.23
C LEU A 793 -33.07 30.38 11.15
N ASP A 794 -33.28 31.05 12.28
CA ASP A 794 -33.28 32.50 12.39
C ASP A 794 -32.15 32.94 13.31
N VAL A 795 -31.41 33.97 12.89
CA VAL A 795 -30.34 34.60 13.66
C VAL A 795 -30.76 36.03 13.96
N SER A 796 -31.05 36.32 15.23
CA SER A 796 -31.43 37.67 15.67
C SER A 796 -30.20 38.58 15.85
N PRO A 797 -30.36 39.92 15.85
CA PRO A 797 -29.27 40.84 16.19
C PRO A 797 -28.69 40.51 17.58
N GLY A 798 -27.39 40.18 17.64
CA GLY A 798 -26.72 39.71 18.86
C GLY A 798 -26.55 38.19 18.99
N GLU A 799 -26.97 37.44 17.98
CA GLU A 799 -26.70 36.01 17.79
C GLU A 799 -25.74 35.81 16.61
N PHE A 800 -24.91 34.76 16.66
CA PHE A 800 -23.97 34.41 15.59
C PHE A 800 -23.73 32.91 15.55
N PHE A 801 -23.25 32.42 14.40
CA PHE A 801 -22.79 31.05 14.26
C PHE A 801 -21.33 30.93 14.67
N CYS A 802 -21.06 30.04 15.62
CA CYS A 802 -19.72 29.67 16.04
C CYS A 802 -19.37 28.29 15.46
N PRO A 803 -18.26 28.18 14.71
CA PRO A 803 -17.79 26.89 14.24
C PRO A 803 -17.13 26.07 15.35
N VAL A 804 -17.35 24.76 15.31
CA VAL A 804 -16.91 23.78 16.30
C VAL A 804 -15.99 22.75 15.62
N VAL A 805 -14.88 22.40 16.27
CA VAL A 805 -13.89 21.42 15.78
C VAL A 805 -13.56 20.40 16.87
N HIS A 806 -13.20 19.18 16.48
CA HIS A 806 -12.71 18.14 17.39
C HIS A 806 -11.19 18.03 17.27
N PHE A 807 -10.49 17.84 18.37
CA PHE A 807 -9.04 17.64 18.38
C PHE A 807 -8.61 16.70 19.51
N ASP A 808 -7.43 16.10 19.39
CA ASP A 808 -6.89 15.15 20.40
C ASP A 808 -5.62 15.74 21.03
N ARG A 809 -5.75 16.26 22.26
CA ARG A 809 -4.71 16.93 23.06
C ARG A 809 -4.16 18.23 22.44
N GLU A 810 -3.68 18.17 21.22
CA GLU A 810 -3.13 19.29 20.46
C GLU A 810 -4.19 19.90 19.54
N PRO A 811 -4.51 21.20 19.65
CA PRO A 811 -5.49 21.89 18.81
C PRO A 811 -5.24 21.84 17.30
N THR A 812 -4.03 21.47 16.86
CA THR A 812 -3.65 21.27 15.46
C THR A 812 -3.99 19.86 14.95
N LYS A 813 -4.17 18.88 15.83
CA LYS A 813 -4.53 17.49 15.51
C LYS A 813 -6.04 17.33 15.46
N LEU A 814 -6.68 17.99 14.48
CA LEU A 814 -8.14 17.89 14.34
C LEU A 814 -8.54 16.54 13.76
N PHE A 815 -9.73 16.07 14.15
CA PHE A 815 -10.40 14.91 13.57
C PHE A 815 -11.91 15.12 13.57
N GLY A 816 -12.67 14.10 13.17
CA GLY A 816 -14.14 14.13 13.22
C GLY A 816 -14.78 15.09 12.21
N VAL A 817 -16.09 15.30 12.38
CA VAL A 817 -16.91 16.13 11.49
C VAL A 817 -17.16 17.47 12.19
N SER A 818 -16.58 18.56 11.70
CA SER A 818 -16.90 19.89 12.24
C SER A 818 -18.34 20.29 11.95
N PHE A 819 -18.91 21.12 12.81
CA PHE A 819 -20.26 21.67 12.69
C PHE A 819 -20.28 23.11 13.19
N VAL A 820 -21.42 23.78 13.04
CA VAL A 820 -21.64 25.11 13.64
C VAL A 820 -22.77 25.01 14.68
N ILE A 821 -22.72 25.92 15.65
CA ILE A 821 -23.79 26.15 16.62
C ILE A 821 -24.15 27.63 16.68
N LYS A 822 -25.41 27.94 16.98
CA LYS A 822 -25.83 29.31 17.28
C LYS A 822 -25.48 29.67 18.72
N ILE A 823 -24.94 30.87 18.92
CA ILE A 823 -24.57 31.42 20.22
C ILE A 823 -25.15 32.83 20.33
N ARG A 824 -25.57 33.21 21.55
CA ARG A 824 -26.17 34.50 21.88
C ARG A 824 -25.39 35.18 23.01
N ASN A 825 -25.22 36.50 22.91
CA ASN A 825 -24.59 37.26 24.00
C ASN A 825 -25.37 37.12 25.31
N ASN A 826 -24.67 36.98 26.43
CA ASN A 826 -25.21 36.84 27.79
C ASN A 826 -26.05 35.58 28.06
N GLU A 827 -26.08 34.60 27.14
CA GLU A 827 -26.68 33.30 27.46
C GLU A 827 -25.78 32.50 28.41
N LEU A 828 -26.36 31.54 29.12
CA LEU A 828 -25.61 30.69 30.04
C LEU A 828 -24.72 29.72 29.27
N MET A 829 -23.48 29.53 29.71
CA MET A 829 -22.57 28.54 29.11
C MET A 829 -23.14 27.12 29.20
N THR A 830 -23.96 26.82 30.21
CA THR A 830 -24.68 25.54 30.33
C THR A 830 -25.65 25.30 29.17
N GLU A 831 -26.33 26.33 28.66
CA GLU A 831 -27.19 26.22 27.48
C GLU A 831 -26.38 25.96 26.20
N VAL A 832 -25.16 26.51 26.10
CA VAL A 832 -24.21 26.22 25.01
C VAL A 832 -23.77 24.74 25.08
N ARG A 833 -23.48 24.23 26.29
CA ARG A 833 -23.13 22.82 26.53
C ARG A 833 -24.25 21.88 26.07
N ASP A 834 -25.49 22.20 26.41
CA ASP A 834 -26.65 21.39 26.01
C ASP A 834 -26.83 21.36 24.49
N ARG A 835 -26.54 22.47 23.79
CA ARG A 835 -26.53 22.52 22.32
C ARG A 835 -25.40 21.68 21.72
N LEU A 836 -24.19 21.75 22.27
CA LEU A 836 -23.07 20.89 21.85
C LEU A 836 -23.39 19.41 22.06
N ARG A 837 -24.01 19.04 23.18
CA ARG A 837 -24.44 17.67 23.48
C ARG A 837 -25.46 17.16 22.48
N ARG A 838 -26.47 17.97 22.13
CA ARG A 838 -27.50 17.62 21.13
C ARG A 838 -26.93 17.37 19.73
N LYS A 839 -25.83 18.04 19.38
CA LYS A 839 -25.13 17.85 18.09
C LYS A 839 -24.31 16.55 18.03
N LEU A 840 -24.10 15.88 19.16
CA LEU A 840 -23.35 14.64 19.28
C LEU A 840 -24.22 13.51 19.86
N PRO A 841 -25.33 13.13 19.19
CA PRO A 841 -26.29 12.18 19.74
C PRO A 841 -25.70 10.78 19.99
N ASP A 842 -24.70 10.37 19.21
CA ASP A 842 -24.07 9.05 19.30
C ASP A 842 -23.09 8.91 20.48
N VAL A 843 -22.79 10.00 21.19
CA VAL A 843 -21.92 9.99 22.37
C VAL A 843 -22.75 9.75 23.63
N SER A 844 -22.32 8.88 24.54
CA SER A 844 -23.00 8.68 25.82
C SER A 844 -22.81 9.87 26.77
N ASP A 845 -23.72 10.10 27.73
CA ASP A 845 -23.55 11.19 28.70
C ASP A 845 -22.28 11.03 29.55
N ALA A 846 -21.91 9.78 29.85
CA ALA A 846 -20.70 9.46 30.59
C ALA A 846 -19.42 9.79 29.80
N ASP A 847 -19.44 9.64 28.48
CA ASP A 847 -18.29 9.96 27.63
C ASP A 847 -18.22 11.45 27.31
N PHE A 848 -19.36 12.09 27.04
CA PHE A 848 -19.43 13.54 26.85
C PHE A 848 -18.96 14.30 28.11
N ALA A 849 -19.21 13.76 29.31
CA ALA A 849 -18.72 14.35 30.55
C ALA A 849 -17.18 14.35 30.68
N LYS A 850 -16.47 13.50 29.92
CA LYS A 850 -15.01 13.45 29.90
C LYS A 850 -14.39 14.46 28.92
N TYR A 851 -15.20 15.04 28.02
CA TYR A 851 -14.70 15.94 26.99
C TYR A 851 -14.30 17.27 27.62
N LYS A 852 -13.19 17.83 27.15
CA LYS A 852 -12.75 19.17 27.53
C LYS A 852 -13.08 20.14 26.41
N PHE A 853 -13.40 21.38 26.76
CA PHE A 853 -13.85 22.38 25.79
C PHE A 853 -12.95 23.60 25.87
N SER A 854 -12.67 24.20 24.73
CA SER A 854 -11.73 25.32 24.62
C SER A 854 -12.15 26.30 23.54
N LEU A 855 -11.74 27.56 23.68
CA LEU A 855 -11.76 28.54 22.60
C LEU A 855 -10.41 28.52 21.89
N LEU A 856 -10.44 28.37 20.56
CA LEU A 856 -9.25 28.31 19.71
C LEU A 856 -9.26 29.49 18.72
N SER A 857 -8.10 30.08 18.44
CA SER A 857 -8.00 31.15 17.42
C SER A 857 -8.23 30.62 16.00
N ARG A 858 -8.97 31.37 15.17
CA ARG A 858 -9.30 30.95 13.79
C ARG A 858 -8.09 30.83 12.87
N ASP A 859 -7.10 31.70 13.04
CA ASP A 859 -5.94 31.78 12.14
C ASP A 859 -4.89 30.70 12.43
N LYS A 860 -4.60 30.45 13.72
CA LYS A 860 -3.48 29.58 14.14
C LYS A 860 -3.91 28.31 14.89
N LEU A 861 -5.21 28.13 15.17
CA LEU A 861 -5.71 27.09 16.08
C LEU A 861 -5.00 27.06 17.44
N GLN A 862 -4.54 28.22 17.90
CA GLN A 862 -3.91 28.30 19.22
C GLN A 862 -4.98 28.34 20.29
N LEU A 863 -4.76 27.60 21.38
CA LEU A 863 -5.60 27.63 22.57
C LEU A 863 -5.64 29.06 23.13
N CYS A 864 -6.82 29.68 23.09
CA CYS A 864 -7.06 30.99 23.68
C CYS A 864 -7.44 30.86 25.15
N ARG A 865 -8.39 29.98 25.46
CA ARG A 865 -8.92 29.77 26.82
C ARG A 865 -9.63 28.42 26.93
N ASN A 866 -9.57 27.78 28.09
CA ASN A 866 -10.41 26.63 28.41
C ASN A 866 -11.81 27.08 28.86
N ILE A 867 -12.82 26.36 28.39
CA ILE A 867 -14.22 26.59 28.72
C ILE A 867 -14.59 25.65 29.87
N GLU A 868 -14.98 26.22 31.00
CA GLU A 868 -15.63 25.50 32.08
C GLU A 868 -17.13 25.81 32.04
N PHE A 869 -17.97 24.78 32.10
CA PHE A 869 -19.42 24.96 32.10
C PHE A 869 -19.95 25.07 33.52
N ASN A 870 -19.54 26.13 34.23
CA ASN A 870 -19.91 26.38 35.61
C ASN A 870 -21.28 27.08 35.70
N ASP A 871 -22.00 26.85 36.80
CA ASP A 871 -23.31 27.47 37.05
C ASP A 871 -23.16 29.00 37.17
N GLY A 872 -23.75 29.73 36.23
CA GLY A 872 -23.82 31.20 36.21
C GLY A 872 -22.81 31.91 35.28
N GLU A 873 -21.87 31.19 34.66
CA GLU A 873 -21.00 31.80 33.63
C GLU A 873 -21.81 32.09 32.36
N LYS A 874 -21.64 33.31 31.84
CA LYS A 874 -22.36 33.80 30.66
C LYS A 874 -21.42 33.99 29.48
N VAL A 875 -21.91 33.70 28.30
CA VAL A 875 -21.23 34.00 27.04
C VAL A 875 -21.01 35.51 26.93
N ASN A 876 -19.76 35.92 26.70
CA ASN A 876 -19.39 37.29 26.40
C ASN A 876 -18.84 37.40 24.97
N LEU A 877 -19.57 38.08 24.08
CA LEU A 877 -19.18 38.13 22.67
C LEU A 877 -17.97 38.98 22.39
N THR A 878 -17.59 39.90 23.28
CA THR A 878 -16.34 40.65 23.12
C THR A 878 -15.11 39.77 23.25
N ASP A 879 -15.22 38.64 23.97
CA ASP A 879 -14.13 37.68 24.16
C ASP A 879 -13.99 36.73 22.97
N MET A 880 -15.03 36.67 22.11
CA MET A 880 -15.09 35.82 20.93
C MET A 880 -14.94 36.61 19.62
N ALA A 881 -15.16 37.93 19.62
CA ALA A 881 -15.17 38.80 18.45
C ALA A 881 -13.86 39.58 18.24
N ASN A 882 -13.50 39.82 16.98
CA ASN A 882 -12.44 40.76 16.63
C ASN A 882 -12.92 42.21 16.87
N GLN A 883 -12.16 42.99 17.66
CA GLN A 883 -12.50 44.35 18.09
C GLN A 883 -12.73 45.33 16.91
N THR A 884 -12.26 45.01 15.70
CA THR A 884 -12.36 45.87 14.52
C THR A 884 -13.53 45.52 13.58
N THR A 885 -14.00 44.26 13.56
CA THR A 885 -14.98 43.78 12.57
C THR A 885 -16.27 43.22 13.18
N GLY A 886 -16.30 42.94 14.49
CA GLY A 886 -17.46 42.35 15.15
C GLY A 886 -17.75 40.89 14.76
N VAL A 887 -16.88 40.26 13.96
CA VAL A 887 -16.99 38.85 13.55
C VAL A 887 -16.19 37.97 14.52
N PRO A 888 -16.75 36.82 14.95
CA PRO A 888 -16.02 35.88 15.78
C PRO A 888 -14.78 35.31 15.08
N GLN A 889 -13.62 35.48 15.70
CA GLN A 889 -12.34 34.92 15.24
C GLN A 889 -11.92 33.68 16.03
N VAL A 890 -12.88 32.98 16.63
CA VAL A 890 -12.63 31.78 17.44
C VAL A 890 -13.43 30.56 16.94
N TYR A 891 -12.87 29.38 17.16
CA TYR A 891 -13.55 28.09 17.12
C TYR A 891 -13.84 27.64 18.56
N ILE A 892 -14.92 26.88 18.77
CA ILE A 892 -15.03 26.02 19.95
C ILE A 892 -14.34 24.70 19.61
N GLY A 893 -13.29 24.37 20.36
CA GLY A 893 -12.59 23.10 20.28
C GLY A 893 -13.14 22.12 21.32
N ILE A 894 -13.41 20.89 20.88
CA ILE A 894 -13.76 19.76 21.74
C ILE A 894 -12.56 18.81 21.77
N ASP A 895 -11.88 18.76 22.91
CA ASP A 895 -10.73 17.90 23.16
C ASP A 895 -11.21 16.53 23.66
N HIS A 896 -11.01 15.51 22.82
CA HIS A 896 -11.25 14.13 23.17
C HIS A 896 -10.43 13.19 22.30
N LYS A 897 -10.32 11.92 22.71
CA LYS A 897 -9.67 10.89 21.88
C LYS A 897 -10.46 10.67 20.59
N SER A 898 -9.75 10.56 19.48
CA SER A 898 -10.35 10.18 18.19
C SER A 898 -10.90 8.75 18.27
N PRO A 899 -12.17 8.50 17.89
CA PRO A 899 -12.72 7.14 17.82
C PRO A 899 -12.03 6.29 16.74
N ASN A 900 -11.42 6.94 15.74
CA ASN A 900 -10.61 6.29 14.70
C ASN A 900 -9.16 6.14 15.15
N GLN A 901 -8.93 5.47 16.29
CA GLN A 901 -7.69 4.72 16.50
C GLN A 901 -7.88 3.27 16.03
N HIS A 902 -8.41 3.09 14.82
CA HIS A 902 -7.72 2.17 13.93
C HIS A 902 -6.62 3.02 13.32
N SER A 903 -5.42 2.93 13.90
CA SER A 903 -4.22 3.24 13.13
C SER A 903 -4.24 2.31 11.92
N ASN A 904 -4.79 2.79 10.80
CA ASN A 904 -4.14 2.52 9.53
C ASN A 904 -2.80 3.24 9.63
N GLU A 905 -1.84 2.63 10.32
CA GLU A 905 -0.44 2.90 10.04
C GLU A 905 -0.26 2.50 8.58
N ALA A 906 -0.28 3.52 7.73
CA ALA A 906 -0.11 3.36 6.31
C ALA A 906 1.35 3.08 6.11
N THR A 907 1.74 1.82 6.11
CA THR A 907 3.12 1.57 5.84
C THR A 907 3.36 1.35 4.37
N ILE A 908 4.62 1.56 4.04
CA ILE A 908 5.13 1.61 2.69
C ILE A 908 5.54 0.19 2.31
N ARG A 909 4.82 -0.39 1.34
CA ARG A 909 5.34 -1.50 0.54
C ARG A 909 6.25 -0.90 -0.51
N ILE A 910 7.57 -1.04 -0.33
CA ILE A 910 8.46 -1.16 -1.48
C ILE A 910 8.25 -2.58 -2.01
N LEU A 911 7.73 -2.68 -3.24
CA LEU A 911 7.80 -3.91 -4.01
C LEU A 911 9.28 -4.14 -4.35
N ASN A 912 9.94 -5.01 -3.59
CA ASN A 912 10.73 -6.09 -4.17
C ASN A 912 10.04 -7.40 -3.85
#